data_AF-A0A2V6G1X4-F1
#
_entry.id   AF-A0A2V6G1X4-F1
#
_cell.length_a   1.000
_cell.length_b   1.000
_cell.length_c   1.000
_cell.angle_alpha   90.00
_cell.angle_beta   90.00
_cell.angle_gamma   90.00
#
_symmetry.space_group_name_H-M   'P 1'
#
loop_
_entity.id
_entity.type
_entity.pdbx_description
1 polymer ?
#
loop_
_entity_poly.entity_id
_entity_poly.type
_entity_poly.pdbx_seq_one_letter_code
_entity_poly.pdbx_strand_id
1 'polypeptide(L)'
;MKSLLCRALWRRFQLLTAFGILLSVNAAFSVWADQGDESLPLGSPPTLEHSTPTGATEIAQRLIPFPFTPPDVKLKEKEPLSGSNNWFTKHDKNKIDELGSLDFYASSGPQSVGVVPKLHNTSAGIEIYRLPSTLSKDTFEKTEGPYRPGITKKYSNKRSGEKIAKFKTYPIAQPGLACFYVSRLLGHLVEVPPATYRTMDVQEFQKVGNQARTTGHPDCTAAWGNLRAMAQSANSKIVLPGGKLVFGSLAQNPRGEESSPEDYWTAGAIRGHSFYRVLSSKSPVANILKLNEAKCLQDLALAQDMTRGVILDSIFRQVDRLGNISIAVLQHYVTKEGRVKWDDKLSDKDKAEAVSPIQPLKRIMYKDNDDGMNWGRDSISVTPILNEAHHVDQTIYNRLQWLAGLMQDSEPGSDAKIKDYFVNVVHISGDNYDKLKASLIKQAASLKSRVGSKDILVDLDFEGTMKKLYAKEIEAAQGNTSPTPPSTTPAPAGTTSTPAGTPPTPVTTTPTPSPQGSDLSTPRQREVTEHTAPNGTVELATRPATFPGHPEIYSKKDVEKEKELAEIDFYNGKTKDGLDIVLIPKTYSTSPGLNIHAIKLPIGVSRLSYATAHATKAQPSGDKVIAKYKQSIPTHFTYSPAILGYYHLSRFLGGGHVEPAIVRTMDVAAHKPLADLGKAKATGSNNRNQWTELRALDESHSNPALYTKDGKQLYGAIQANPTGEQSYPHLSDLGGAGAFAGSAEFAKVTNPNPLRLNYKDASGKLNQAIVQQIVQIRDLSDMVLMDFIMGQADRFSGNMHSEKIYMWIENGLLKAKTKKSDPAKAGEQLKQIPPNAVLVNRMIMKDNDAGLISGNSAKTYHLLEKISHMDSKTYMRLLDLQKELQKPEVAQWFQEEILFTPANFKTVKDNVDQAVGILAARKDKSLFLDANVTAALGAEDKQEQEGETESESNNVASTSLALTGSVGRWEKGARNFQADIETVQRLLQTAAQKLQAPQLDPKGVDRKIARQSAKSNTVAAIEAFQSHSNIPINGLIEPGSQTWQALLEANGET
;
A
#
# COMPACT_ATOMS: atom_id res chain seq x y z
N MET A 1 69.88 -43.84 24.46
CA MET A 1 70.22 -42.75 23.51
C MET A 1 69.95 -43.07 22.04
N LYS A 2 70.54 -44.13 21.43
CA LYS A 2 70.44 -44.39 19.96
C LYS A 2 69.02 -44.26 19.34
N SER A 3 67.96 -44.69 20.03
CA SER A 3 66.55 -44.62 19.56
C SER A 3 66.04 -43.21 19.21
N LEU A 4 66.37 -42.17 20.00
CA LEU A 4 65.86 -40.81 19.73
C LEU A 4 66.50 -40.19 18.48
N LEU A 5 67.80 -40.42 18.27
CA LEU A 5 68.55 -39.80 17.18
C LEU A 5 68.02 -40.27 15.81
N CYS A 6 67.72 -41.56 15.66
CA CYS A 6 67.13 -42.12 14.45
C CYS A 6 65.75 -41.52 14.13
N ARG A 7 64.89 -41.31 15.13
CA ARG A 7 63.56 -40.71 14.91
C ARG A 7 63.63 -39.22 14.53
N ALA A 8 64.60 -38.48 15.06
CA ALA A 8 64.84 -37.09 14.69
C ALA A 8 65.38 -36.95 13.25
N LEU A 9 66.34 -37.81 12.88
CA LEU A 9 66.90 -37.85 11.53
C LEU A 9 65.85 -38.27 10.49
N TRP A 10 65.03 -39.29 10.76
CA TRP A 10 63.99 -39.76 9.83
C TRP A 10 62.96 -38.67 9.53
N ARG A 11 62.49 -37.91 10.54
CA ARG A 11 61.57 -36.79 10.32
C ARG A 11 62.21 -35.64 9.53
N ARG A 12 63.50 -35.33 9.74
CA ARG A 12 64.20 -34.33 8.91
C ARG A 12 64.40 -34.81 7.48
N PHE A 13 64.66 -36.10 7.26
CA PHE A 13 64.77 -36.68 5.93
C PHE A 13 63.44 -36.57 5.17
N GLN A 14 62.32 -37.00 5.77
CA GLN A 14 60.99 -36.88 5.16
C GLN A 14 60.59 -35.44 4.82
N LEU A 15 60.93 -34.46 5.68
CA LEU A 15 60.71 -33.04 5.40
C LEU A 15 61.57 -32.52 4.24
N LEU A 16 62.84 -32.92 4.15
CA LEU A 16 63.71 -32.56 3.02
C LEU A 16 63.26 -33.20 1.71
N THR A 17 62.81 -34.47 1.71
CA THR A 17 62.26 -35.11 0.51
C THR A 17 60.97 -34.41 0.04
N ALA A 18 60.07 -34.07 0.97
CA ALA A 18 58.84 -33.35 0.64
C ALA A 18 59.12 -31.94 0.07
N PHE A 19 60.08 -31.19 0.65
CA PHE A 19 60.44 -29.86 0.17
C PHE A 19 61.16 -29.89 -1.19
N GLY A 20 62.01 -30.91 -1.41
CA GLY A 20 62.67 -31.15 -2.70
C GLY A 20 61.65 -31.44 -3.82
N ILE A 21 60.67 -32.31 -3.55
CA ILE A 21 59.60 -32.63 -4.50
C ILE A 21 58.79 -31.37 -4.84
N LEU A 22 58.39 -30.56 -3.84
CA LEU A 22 57.64 -29.31 -4.07
C LEU A 22 58.40 -28.29 -4.93
N LEU A 23 59.72 -28.19 -4.76
CA LEU A 23 60.57 -27.30 -5.57
C LEU A 23 60.79 -27.83 -7.00
N SER A 24 60.91 -29.15 -7.19
CA SER A 24 61.03 -29.73 -8.53
C SER A 24 59.76 -29.61 -9.37
N VAL A 25 58.57 -29.72 -8.76
CA VAL A 25 57.28 -29.60 -9.48
C VAL A 25 57.07 -28.19 -10.03
N ASN A 26 57.43 -27.14 -9.27
CA ASN A 26 57.33 -25.75 -9.75
C ASN A 26 58.38 -25.35 -10.80
N ALA A 27 59.45 -26.13 -10.98
CA ALA A 27 60.50 -25.85 -11.97
C ALA A 27 60.32 -26.63 -13.30
N ALA A 28 59.61 -27.76 -13.28
CA ALA A 28 59.44 -28.60 -14.46
C ALA A 28 58.33 -28.12 -15.42
N PHE A 29 57.29 -27.45 -14.91
CA PHE A 29 56.10 -27.05 -15.69
C PHE A 29 56.31 -25.91 -16.71
N SER A 30 57.55 -25.51 -17.00
CA SER A 30 57.88 -24.54 -18.05
C SER A 30 58.56 -25.16 -19.27
N VAL A 31 58.94 -26.45 -19.24
CA VAL A 31 59.64 -27.13 -20.34
C VAL A 31 59.17 -28.58 -20.50
N TRP A 32 57.97 -28.77 -21.06
CA TRP A 32 57.55 -29.88 -21.95
C TRP A 32 56.06 -29.73 -22.25
N ALA A 33 55.74 -29.11 -23.39
CA ALA A 33 54.38 -28.92 -23.90
C ALA A 33 54.40 -28.90 -25.44
N ASP A 34 54.83 -30.02 -26.03
CA ASP A 34 54.63 -30.34 -27.44
C ASP A 34 54.35 -31.86 -27.55
N GLN A 35 53.51 -32.24 -28.50
CA GLN A 35 52.98 -33.60 -28.76
C GLN A 35 52.12 -34.22 -27.64
N GLY A 36 50.79 -34.10 -27.78
CA GLY A 36 49.79 -34.82 -26.97
C GLY A 36 48.42 -34.13 -26.99
N ASP A 37 47.44 -34.69 -27.69
CA ASP A 37 46.10 -34.11 -27.84
C ASP A 37 45.19 -34.43 -26.64
N GLU A 38 45.28 -33.62 -25.58
CA GLU A 38 44.32 -33.61 -24.46
C GLU A 38 43.92 -32.17 -24.07
N SER A 39 42.74 -32.03 -23.45
CA SER A 39 42.06 -30.75 -23.31
C SER A 39 42.74 -29.76 -22.35
N LEU A 40 43.26 -28.66 -22.89
CA LEU A 40 43.84 -27.53 -22.15
C LEU A 40 42.75 -26.53 -21.66
N PRO A 41 43.05 -25.73 -20.60
CA PRO A 41 42.04 -25.01 -19.83
C PRO A 41 41.41 -23.81 -20.56
N LEU A 42 40.33 -23.27 -19.97
CA LEU A 42 39.76 -21.99 -20.38
C LEU A 42 40.84 -20.89 -20.31
N GLY A 43 41.08 -20.23 -21.45
CA GLY A 43 42.08 -19.16 -21.54
C GLY A 43 41.80 -18.03 -20.55
N SER A 44 42.88 -17.45 -19.99
CA SER A 44 42.81 -16.42 -18.95
C SER A 44 41.84 -15.29 -19.31
N PRO A 45 41.04 -14.78 -18.34
CA PRO A 45 40.06 -13.75 -18.62
C PRO A 45 40.69 -12.49 -19.24
N PRO A 46 40.10 -11.92 -20.31
CA PRO A 46 40.55 -10.63 -20.83
C PRO A 46 40.32 -9.54 -19.78
N THR A 47 41.41 -8.93 -19.32
CA THR A 47 41.41 -7.88 -18.31
C THR A 47 41.48 -6.48 -18.93
N LEU A 48 41.13 -5.48 -18.14
CA LEU A 48 41.50 -4.09 -18.34
C LEU A 48 42.38 -3.66 -17.16
N GLU A 49 43.60 -3.21 -17.46
CA GLU A 49 44.61 -2.86 -16.47
C GLU A 49 44.55 -1.38 -16.07
N HIS A 50 44.86 -1.11 -14.80
CA HIS A 50 44.91 0.22 -14.19
C HIS A 50 46.19 0.36 -13.35
N SER A 51 46.91 1.46 -13.49
CA SER A 51 48.10 1.74 -12.66
C SER A 51 47.69 2.32 -11.30
N THR A 52 48.09 1.69 -10.19
CA THR A 52 47.84 2.26 -8.85
C THR A 52 48.95 3.22 -8.40
N PRO A 53 48.67 4.14 -7.45
CA PRO A 53 49.69 5.01 -6.85
C PRO A 53 50.86 4.29 -6.17
N THR A 54 50.75 2.98 -5.88
CA THR A 54 51.83 2.17 -5.26
C THR A 54 52.65 1.36 -6.26
N GLY A 55 52.44 1.58 -7.55
CA GLY A 55 53.07 0.78 -8.61
C GLY A 55 52.63 -0.68 -8.54
N ALA A 56 51.33 -0.91 -8.32
CA ALA A 56 50.67 -2.17 -8.62
C ALA A 56 49.84 -2.03 -9.91
N THR A 57 49.56 -3.14 -10.56
CA THR A 57 48.61 -3.21 -11.67
C THR A 57 47.29 -3.75 -11.14
N GLU A 58 46.27 -2.91 -11.07
CA GLU A 58 44.89 -3.34 -10.87
C GLU A 58 44.32 -3.95 -12.14
N ILE A 59 43.40 -4.90 -11.99
CA ILE A 59 42.60 -5.47 -13.07
C ILE A 59 41.10 -5.33 -12.79
N ALA A 60 40.36 -4.99 -13.85
CA ALA A 60 38.95 -5.36 -13.99
C ALA A 60 38.85 -6.50 -15.01
N GLN A 61 37.97 -7.47 -14.77
CA GLN A 61 37.73 -8.55 -15.71
C GLN A 61 36.60 -8.21 -16.71
N ARG A 62 36.73 -8.65 -17.96
CA ARG A 62 35.63 -8.69 -18.95
C ARG A 62 34.92 -10.04 -18.96
N LEU A 63 33.70 -10.05 -19.48
CA LEU A 63 32.85 -11.23 -19.59
C LEU A 63 33.44 -12.28 -20.55
N ILE A 64 33.56 -13.53 -20.10
CA ILE A 64 33.83 -14.69 -20.96
C ILE A 64 32.53 -15.48 -21.17
N PRO A 65 32.18 -15.88 -22.40
CA PRO A 65 31.15 -16.88 -22.67
C PRO A 65 31.31 -18.14 -21.82
N PHE A 66 30.19 -18.69 -21.33
CA PHE A 66 30.19 -20.01 -20.69
C PHE A 66 30.49 -21.10 -21.74
N PRO A 67 31.27 -22.16 -21.40
CA PRO A 67 31.77 -23.14 -22.37
C PRO A 67 30.72 -23.99 -23.10
N PHE A 68 29.47 -24.00 -22.64
CA PHE A 68 28.37 -24.79 -23.23
C PHE A 68 27.27 -23.89 -23.81
N THR A 69 26.40 -24.46 -24.64
CA THR A 69 25.25 -23.80 -25.28
C THR A 69 23.94 -24.40 -24.73
N PRO A 70 22.91 -23.61 -24.38
CA PRO A 70 21.68 -24.14 -23.77
C PRO A 70 20.73 -24.75 -24.82
N PRO A 71 19.84 -25.67 -24.42
CA PRO A 71 18.99 -26.43 -25.35
C PRO A 71 17.95 -25.60 -26.12
N ASP A 72 17.66 -24.36 -25.69
CA ASP A 72 16.77 -23.43 -26.38
C ASP A 72 17.48 -22.53 -27.42
N VAL A 73 18.82 -22.52 -27.48
CA VAL A 73 19.59 -21.74 -28.47
C VAL A 73 19.96 -22.61 -29.67
N LYS A 74 19.36 -22.33 -30.82
CA LYS A 74 19.68 -22.99 -32.09
C LYS A 74 20.83 -22.28 -32.81
N LEU A 75 22.01 -22.88 -32.78
CA LEU A 75 23.11 -22.57 -33.69
C LEU A 75 22.71 -22.86 -35.14
N LYS A 76 23.25 -22.09 -36.10
CA LYS A 76 23.26 -22.49 -37.51
C LYS A 76 24.41 -23.46 -37.76
N GLU A 77 24.25 -24.39 -38.70
CA GLU A 77 25.18 -25.51 -39.00
C GLU A 77 26.64 -25.11 -39.37
N LYS A 78 26.95 -23.82 -39.44
CA LYS A 78 28.30 -23.28 -39.75
C LYS A 78 28.74 -22.13 -38.84
N GLU A 79 27.97 -21.80 -37.81
CA GLU A 79 28.41 -20.85 -36.78
C GLU A 79 29.27 -21.61 -35.75
N PRO A 80 30.51 -21.17 -35.44
CA PRO A 80 31.27 -21.77 -34.35
C PRO A 80 30.57 -21.51 -33.02
N LEU A 81 30.83 -22.34 -32.00
CA LEU A 81 30.26 -22.18 -30.65
C LEU A 81 30.43 -20.74 -30.10
N SER A 82 31.58 -20.12 -30.35
CA SER A 82 31.86 -18.73 -29.98
C SER A 82 30.96 -17.68 -30.65
N GLY A 83 30.28 -18.00 -31.75
CA GLY A 83 29.41 -17.11 -32.50
C GLY A 83 28.05 -16.87 -31.83
N SER A 84 27.42 -17.90 -31.26
CA SER A 84 26.10 -17.78 -30.60
C SER A 84 26.11 -17.92 -29.07
N ASN A 85 27.26 -18.25 -28.44
CA ASN A 85 27.39 -18.34 -26.97
C ASN A 85 27.35 -16.97 -26.25
N ASN A 86 26.55 -16.02 -26.76
CA ASN A 86 26.41 -14.70 -26.16
C ASN A 86 25.37 -14.69 -25.03
N TRP A 87 25.73 -15.32 -23.91
CA TRP A 87 24.99 -15.36 -22.64
C TRP A 87 24.70 -14.01 -21.98
N PHE A 88 25.22 -12.91 -22.53
CA PHE A 88 25.21 -11.58 -21.94
C PHE A 88 24.57 -10.58 -22.91
N THR A 89 23.64 -9.78 -22.40
CA THR A 89 22.99 -8.73 -23.20
C THR A 89 23.99 -7.65 -23.64
N LYS A 90 23.58 -6.79 -24.58
CA LYS A 90 24.33 -5.57 -24.91
C LYS A 90 24.51 -4.67 -23.68
N HIS A 91 23.51 -4.60 -22.79
CA HIS A 91 23.59 -3.87 -21.53
C HIS A 91 24.65 -4.47 -20.61
N ASP A 92 24.65 -5.80 -20.42
CA ASP A 92 25.65 -6.49 -19.60
C ASP A 92 27.07 -6.20 -20.06
N LYS A 93 27.35 -6.30 -21.37
CA LYS A 93 28.67 -5.98 -21.95
C LYS A 93 29.05 -4.52 -21.72
N ASN A 94 28.22 -3.60 -22.20
CA ASN A 94 28.47 -2.16 -22.09
C ASN A 94 28.71 -1.73 -20.63
N LYS A 95 27.95 -2.28 -19.68
CA LYS A 95 28.08 -1.92 -18.27
C LYS A 95 29.29 -2.56 -17.60
N ILE A 96 29.71 -3.76 -18.01
CA ILE A 96 30.94 -4.38 -17.48
C ILE A 96 32.18 -3.65 -18.02
N ASP A 97 32.17 -3.19 -19.27
CA ASP A 97 33.21 -2.28 -19.78
C ASP A 97 33.20 -0.92 -19.05
N GLU A 98 32.04 -0.30 -18.80
CA GLU A 98 31.93 0.95 -18.03
C GLU A 98 32.41 0.79 -16.57
N LEU A 99 32.00 -0.28 -15.89
CA LEU A 99 32.48 -0.61 -14.53
C LEU A 99 33.98 -0.92 -14.54
N GLY A 100 34.48 -1.55 -15.61
CA GLY A 100 35.90 -1.82 -15.80
C GLY A 100 36.72 -0.55 -16.01
N SER A 101 36.20 0.46 -16.71
CA SER A 101 36.92 1.69 -17.06
C SER A 101 37.01 2.74 -15.94
N LEU A 102 36.29 2.55 -14.82
CA LEU A 102 36.32 3.51 -13.70
C LEU A 102 37.72 3.60 -13.08
N ASP A 103 38.19 4.82 -12.87
CA ASP A 103 39.49 5.12 -12.28
C ASP A 103 39.30 5.58 -10.82
N PHE A 104 39.75 4.73 -9.88
CA PHE A 104 39.66 4.98 -8.44
C PHE A 104 40.65 6.05 -7.94
N TYR A 105 41.57 6.54 -8.78
CA TYR A 105 42.70 7.39 -8.41
C TYR A 105 42.69 8.75 -9.10
N ALA A 106 42.30 8.82 -10.38
CA ALA A 106 42.27 10.05 -11.16
C ALA A 106 41.53 11.17 -10.42
N SER A 107 42.17 12.32 -10.26
CA SER A 107 41.62 13.49 -9.56
C SER A 107 40.57 14.26 -10.37
N SER A 108 40.51 14.02 -11.68
CA SER A 108 39.59 14.64 -12.65
C SER A 108 39.48 13.79 -13.92
N GLY A 109 38.59 14.17 -14.85
CA GLY A 109 38.35 13.46 -16.11
C GLY A 109 37.13 12.54 -16.08
N PRO A 110 36.68 12.03 -17.25
CA PRO A 110 35.36 11.37 -17.39
C PRO A 110 35.25 9.99 -16.70
N GLN A 111 36.38 9.37 -16.35
CA GLN A 111 36.43 8.10 -15.60
C GLN A 111 36.69 8.29 -14.10
N SER A 112 36.94 9.52 -13.64
CA SER A 112 37.19 9.84 -12.23
C SER A 112 35.93 9.65 -11.39
N VAL A 113 36.05 8.89 -10.30
CA VAL A 113 34.95 8.58 -9.39
C VAL A 113 35.29 8.90 -7.93
N GLY A 114 34.27 9.25 -7.16
CA GLY A 114 34.35 9.39 -5.70
C GLY A 114 34.20 8.02 -5.04
N VAL A 115 35.17 7.66 -4.19
CA VAL A 115 35.29 6.35 -3.55
C VAL A 115 35.10 6.51 -2.04
N VAL A 116 33.97 6.04 -1.51
CA VAL A 116 33.52 6.30 -0.13
C VAL A 116 32.92 5.04 0.52
N PRO A 117 32.96 4.87 1.85
CA PRO A 117 32.43 3.66 2.49
C PRO A 117 30.89 3.67 2.57
N LYS A 118 30.27 2.48 2.58
CA LYS A 118 28.89 2.25 3.04
C LYS A 118 28.83 2.42 4.56
N LEU A 119 27.85 3.19 5.06
CA LEU A 119 27.81 3.68 6.47
C LEU A 119 26.47 3.44 7.22
N HIS A 120 25.45 2.88 6.59
CA HIS A 120 24.03 3.11 6.96
C HIS A 120 23.18 1.82 7.08
N ASN A 121 23.79 0.64 6.96
CA ASN A 121 23.14 -0.67 7.02
C ASN A 121 24.10 -1.66 7.73
N THR A 122 23.77 -2.95 7.83
CA THR A 122 24.59 -3.99 8.50
C THR A 122 25.86 -4.36 7.73
N SER A 123 25.80 -4.47 6.40
CA SER A 123 26.95 -4.90 5.58
C SER A 123 27.95 -3.76 5.28
N ALA A 124 29.24 -4.07 5.37
CA ALA A 124 30.33 -3.21 4.88
C ALA A 124 30.45 -3.28 3.35
N GLY A 125 31.22 -2.35 2.76
CA GLY A 125 31.44 -2.25 1.32
C GLY A 125 31.72 -0.82 0.88
N ILE A 126 32.32 -0.65 -0.29
CA ILE A 126 32.64 0.66 -0.87
C ILE A 126 31.54 1.06 -1.85
N GLU A 127 31.18 2.33 -1.84
CA GLU A 127 30.20 2.95 -2.74
C GLU A 127 30.93 3.89 -3.70
N ILE A 128 30.65 3.73 -4.99
CA ILE A 128 31.32 4.46 -6.06
C ILE A 128 30.35 5.47 -6.67
N TYR A 129 30.73 6.74 -6.63
CA TYR A 129 29.92 7.87 -7.08
C TYR A 129 30.50 8.55 -8.32
N ARG A 130 29.63 8.86 -9.29
CA ARG A 130 29.94 9.83 -10.34
C ARG A 130 30.02 11.21 -9.70
N LEU A 131 31.17 11.84 -9.82
CA LEU A 131 31.44 13.14 -9.18
C LEU A 131 30.54 14.23 -9.79
N PRO A 132 29.92 15.11 -8.96
CA PRO A 132 29.30 16.32 -9.45
C PRO A 132 30.30 17.20 -10.19
N SER A 133 29.88 17.88 -11.26
CA SER A 133 30.71 18.83 -12.01
C SER A 133 31.22 20.03 -11.18
N THR A 134 30.69 20.21 -9.97
CA THR A 134 31.04 21.26 -9.02
C THR A 134 31.96 20.82 -7.88
N LEU A 135 32.34 19.53 -7.78
CA LEU A 135 33.18 19.00 -6.69
C LEU A 135 34.38 18.20 -7.21
N SER A 136 35.55 18.43 -6.63
CA SER A 136 36.72 17.57 -6.85
C SER A 136 36.58 16.25 -6.07
N LYS A 137 37.28 15.20 -6.53
CA LYS A 137 37.36 13.89 -5.85
C LYS A 137 37.77 14.01 -4.37
N ASP A 138 38.79 14.82 -4.09
CA ASP A 138 39.30 15.04 -2.74
C ASP A 138 38.28 15.74 -1.83
N THR A 139 37.63 16.81 -2.31
CA THR A 139 36.56 17.49 -1.58
C THR A 139 35.38 16.56 -1.34
N PHE A 140 35.00 15.76 -2.34
CA PHE A 140 33.92 14.78 -2.25
C PHE A 140 34.21 13.72 -1.18
N GLU A 141 35.36 13.08 -1.23
CA GLU A 141 35.71 11.97 -0.32
C GLU A 141 35.95 12.45 1.12
N LYS A 142 36.55 13.62 1.31
CA LYS A 142 36.69 14.24 2.65
C LYS A 142 35.33 14.63 3.25
N THR A 143 34.39 15.07 2.41
CA THR A 143 33.06 15.49 2.87
C THR A 143 32.16 14.28 3.12
N GLU A 144 31.98 13.41 2.13
CA GLU A 144 30.95 12.37 2.13
C GLU A 144 31.46 11.03 2.66
N GLY A 145 32.77 10.83 2.74
CA GLY A 145 33.40 9.61 3.21
C GLY A 145 33.15 9.30 4.69
N PRO A 146 33.42 10.23 5.64
CA PRO A 146 33.25 9.98 7.07
C PRO A 146 31.79 9.95 7.55
N TYR A 147 31.51 9.14 8.58
CA TYR A 147 30.23 9.21 9.30
C TYR A 147 30.16 10.46 10.18
N ARG A 148 29.08 11.23 10.03
CA ARG A 148 28.82 12.47 10.78
C ARG A 148 27.49 12.33 11.55
N PRO A 149 27.49 12.18 12.88
CA PRO A 149 26.26 12.12 13.66
C PRO A 149 25.31 13.29 13.36
N GLY A 150 24.00 13.02 13.22
CA GLY A 150 22.98 14.02 12.88
C GLY A 150 22.95 14.47 11.42
N ILE A 151 24.07 14.41 10.68
CA ILE A 151 24.17 14.77 9.26
C ILE A 151 24.01 13.51 8.38
N THR A 152 24.82 12.48 8.62
CA THR A 152 24.67 11.16 7.99
C THR A 152 23.47 10.46 8.61
N LYS A 153 22.30 10.60 7.96
CA LYS A 153 21.04 9.95 8.36
C LYS A 153 21.25 8.45 8.58
N LYS A 154 20.72 7.93 9.70
CA LYS A 154 20.94 6.55 10.17
C LYS A 154 20.62 5.47 9.11
N TYR A 155 19.69 5.75 8.19
CA TYR A 155 19.22 4.83 7.14
C TYR A 155 18.98 5.53 5.79
N SER A 156 19.87 6.43 5.32
CA SER A 156 19.66 7.11 4.02
C SER A 156 20.94 7.50 3.29
N ASN A 157 20.97 7.26 1.99
CA ASN A 157 22.18 7.23 1.15
C ASN A 157 22.42 8.51 0.35
N LYS A 158 21.64 9.57 0.64
CA LYS A 158 21.62 10.82 -0.14
C LYS A 158 22.81 11.72 0.21
N ARG A 159 23.99 11.25 -0.21
CA ARG A 159 25.20 12.03 -0.51
C ARG A 159 24.97 12.88 -1.76
N SER A 160 25.87 13.82 -2.03
CA SER A 160 26.02 14.44 -3.35
C SER A 160 26.45 13.39 -4.42
N GLY A 161 26.23 13.70 -5.70
CA GLY A 161 26.57 12.82 -6.82
C GLY A 161 25.63 11.63 -7.06
N GLU A 162 25.81 10.95 -8.19
CA GLU A 162 25.07 9.74 -8.57
C GLU A 162 25.86 8.50 -8.09
N LYS A 163 25.25 7.61 -7.30
CA LYS A 163 25.89 6.32 -6.97
C LYS A 163 25.75 5.36 -8.16
N ILE A 164 26.89 4.99 -8.78
CA ILE A 164 26.93 4.21 -10.01
C ILE A 164 27.36 2.75 -9.81
N ALA A 165 28.12 2.45 -8.74
CA ALA A 165 28.57 1.10 -8.43
C ALA A 165 28.77 0.85 -6.92
N LYS A 166 28.85 -0.44 -6.56
CA LYS A 166 29.19 -0.93 -5.21
C LYS A 166 30.36 -1.93 -5.34
N PHE A 167 31.43 -1.75 -4.57
CA PHE A 167 32.55 -2.70 -4.49
C PHE A 167 32.52 -3.47 -3.15
N LYS A 168 32.49 -4.80 -3.23
CA LYS A 168 32.40 -5.72 -2.08
C LYS A 168 33.51 -6.77 -2.11
N THR A 169 34.18 -7.00 -0.98
CA THR A 169 35.14 -8.09 -0.79
C THR A 169 34.54 -9.22 0.08
N TYR A 170 35.34 -10.11 0.66
CA TYR A 170 34.86 -11.25 1.49
C TYR A 170 33.94 -10.82 2.66
N PRO A 171 32.92 -11.62 3.01
CA PRO A 171 32.46 -12.86 2.33
C PRO A 171 31.61 -12.58 1.07
N ILE A 172 31.29 -11.31 0.84
CA ILE A 172 30.19 -10.83 -0.01
C ILE A 172 30.49 -10.89 -1.51
N ALA A 173 31.77 -10.84 -1.91
CA ALA A 173 32.17 -10.84 -3.33
C ALA A 173 31.62 -12.04 -4.12
N GLN A 174 31.70 -13.24 -3.55
CA GLN A 174 31.39 -14.50 -4.25
C GLN A 174 29.90 -14.67 -4.59
N PRO A 175 28.93 -14.48 -3.68
CA PRO A 175 27.51 -14.53 -4.04
C PRO A 175 27.14 -13.44 -5.06
N GLY A 176 27.70 -12.22 -4.92
CA GLY A 176 27.43 -11.11 -5.85
C GLY A 176 27.80 -11.43 -7.31
N LEU A 177 29.01 -12.00 -7.51
CA LEU A 177 29.48 -12.46 -8.83
C LEU A 177 28.64 -13.65 -9.33
N ALA A 178 28.58 -14.75 -8.58
CA ALA A 178 27.95 -15.97 -9.06
C ALA A 178 26.43 -15.80 -9.30
N CYS A 179 25.74 -14.97 -8.53
CA CYS A 179 24.32 -14.68 -8.75
C CYS A 179 24.07 -13.96 -10.09
N PHE A 180 24.95 -13.02 -10.48
CA PHE A 180 24.91 -12.39 -11.81
C PHE A 180 25.09 -13.43 -12.93
N TYR A 181 26.15 -14.25 -12.87
CA TYR A 181 26.43 -15.26 -13.90
C TYR A 181 25.32 -16.33 -13.98
N VAL A 182 24.90 -16.93 -12.86
CA VAL A 182 23.84 -17.96 -12.85
C VAL A 182 22.49 -17.40 -13.33
N SER A 183 22.17 -16.14 -13.00
CA SER A 183 20.97 -15.47 -13.55
C SER A 183 20.99 -15.38 -15.08
N ARG A 184 22.16 -15.27 -15.72
CA ARG A 184 22.31 -15.28 -17.19
C ARG A 184 22.23 -16.70 -17.74
N LEU A 185 22.93 -17.65 -17.12
CA LEU A 185 22.90 -19.07 -17.49
C LEU A 185 21.48 -19.67 -17.48
N LEU A 186 20.65 -19.27 -16.53
CA LEU A 186 19.27 -19.77 -16.41
C LEU A 186 18.24 -18.99 -17.25
N GLY A 187 18.64 -17.98 -18.01
CA GLY A 187 17.77 -17.29 -18.99
C GLY A 187 17.28 -15.89 -18.59
N HIS A 188 18.16 -15.07 -18.00
CA HIS A 188 17.86 -13.72 -17.49
C HIS A 188 16.66 -13.72 -16.52
N LEU A 189 16.83 -14.45 -15.42
CA LEU A 189 15.75 -14.80 -14.48
C LEU A 189 14.99 -13.60 -13.92
N VAL A 190 15.73 -12.60 -13.46
CA VAL A 190 15.22 -11.36 -12.88
C VAL A 190 16.31 -10.30 -13.14
N GLU A 191 16.01 -9.00 -13.04
CA GLU A 191 17.05 -7.97 -13.27
C GLU A 191 18.05 -7.92 -12.09
N VAL A 192 19.00 -8.87 -12.11
CA VAL A 192 20.22 -8.84 -11.28
C VAL A 192 21.23 -7.90 -11.94
N PRO A 193 21.76 -6.88 -11.23
CA PRO A 193 22.74 -5.95 -11.77
C PRO A 193 24.00 -6.65 -12.32
N PRO A 194 24.62 -6.16 -13.40
CA PRO A 194 25.93 -6.58 -13.86
C PRO A 194 26.99 -6.46 -12.76
N ALA A 195 27.80 -7.50 -12.57
CA ALA A 195 28.89 -7.55 -11.60
C ALA A 195 30.14 -8.18 -12.22
N THR A 196 31.31 -7.57 -11.97
CA THR A 196 32.61 -8.10 -12.41
C THR A 196 33.61 -8.20 -11.28
N TYR A 197 34.59 -9.09 -11.45
CA TYR A 197 35.77 -9.16 -10.60
C TYR A 197 36.64 -7.92 -10.83
N ARG A 198 37.02 -7.26 -9.73
CA ARG A 198 37.86 -6.06 -9.70
C ARG A 198 38.85 -6.14 -8.54
N THR A 199 40.04 -5.59 -8.73
CA THR A 199 40.99 -5.31 -7.65
C THR A 199 41.03 -3.82 -7.29
N MET A 200 41.48 -3.50 -6.08
CA MET A 200 41.69 -2.16 -5.54
C MET A 200 43.01 -2.12 -4.76
N ASP A 201 43.79 -1.04 -4.82
CA ASP A 201 44.99 -0.85 -4.01
C ASP A 201 44.69 -0.95 -2.50
N VAL A 202 45.54 -1.67 -1.77
CA VAL A 202 45.36 -1.90 -0.33
C VAL A 202 45.42 -0.60 0.48
N GLN A 203 46.16 0.42 0.02
CA GLN A 203 46.23 1.73 0.69
C GLN A 203 44.93 2.50 0.50
N GLU A 204 44.32 2.44 -0.67
CA GLU A 204 43.02 3.06 -0.97
C GLU A 204 41.89 2.37 -0.20
N PHE A 205 41.87 1.04 -0.20
CA PHE A 205 40.94 0.26 0.62
C PHE A 205 41.07 0.61 2.12
N GLN A 206 42.31 0.79 2.61
CA GLN A 206 42.56 1.26 3.98
C GLN A 206 42.16 2.73 4.20
N LYS A 207 42.35 3.65 3.22
CA LYS A 207 41.89 5.04 3.29
C LYS A 207 40.38 5.10 3.49
N VAL A 208 39.63 4.41 2.63
CA VAL A 208 38.17 4.33 2.64
C VAL A 208 37.68 3.61 3.92
N GLY A 209 38.33 2.50 4.29
CA GLY A 209 38.03 1.79 5.55
C GLY A 209 38.29 2.62 6.81
N ASN A 210 39.26 3.55 6.80
CA ASN A 210 39.54 4.44 7.92
C ASN A 210 38.49 5.54 8.10
N GLN A 211 37.79 5.95 7.03
CA GLN A 211 36.64 6.86 7.13
C GLN A 211 35.45 6.20 7.86
N ALA A 212 35.34 4.86 7.77
CA ALA A 212 34.32 4.04 8.44
C ALA A 212 34.76 3.49 9.82
N ARG A 213 35.52 4.25 10.60
CA ARG A 213 35.84 3.89 12.01
C ARG A 213 34.60 3.94 12.92
N THR A 214 33.62 4.77 12.56
CA THR A 214 32.28 4.83 13.14
C THR A 214 31.29 4.82 11.99
N THR A 215 30.13 4.18 12.15
CA THR A 215 29.03 4.18 11.17
C THR A 215 27.68 4.31 11.87
N GLY A 216 26.58 4.41 11.11
CA GLY A 216 25.22 4.48 11.65
C GLY A 216 24.69 3.15 12.20
N HIS A 217 25.42 2.04 12.05
CA HIS A 217 25.04 0.70 12.51
C HIS A 217 26.21 -0.04 13.17
N PRO A 218 26.08 -0.57 14.41
CA PRO A 218 27.15 -1.27 15.11
C PRO A 218 27.79 -2.39 14.28
N ASP A 219 26.98 -3.25 13.66
CA ASP A 219 27.45 -4.39 12.87
C ASP A 219 28.32 -3.99 11.68
N CYS A 220 28.04 -2.84 11.05
CA CYS A 220 28.83 -2.31 9.95
C CYS A 220 30.12 -1.64 10.45
N THR A 221 30.10 -1.01 11.63
CA THR A 221 31.32 -0.57 12.31
C THR A 221 32.24 -1.76 12.64
N ALA A 222 31.66 -2.89 13.10
CA ALA A 222 32.38 -4.13 13.36
C ALA A 222 32.89 -4.81 12.07
N ALA A 223 32.06 -4.91 11.03
CA ALA A 223 32.44 -5.47 9.73
C ALA A 223 33.59 -4.67 9.09
N TRP A 224 33.54 -3.33 9.13
CA TRP A 224 34.65 -2.49 8.71
C TRP A 224 35.90 -2.65 9.59
N GLY A 225 35.75 -2.89 10.90
CA GLY A 225 36.85 -3.26 11.79
C GLY A 225 37.55 -4.54 11.32
N ASN A 226 36.78 -5.60 11.06
CA ASN A 226 37.29 -6.88 10.58
C ASN A 226 37.99 -6.74 9.22
N LEU A 227 37.40 -6.00 8.27
CA LEU A 227 38.02 -5.76 6.95
C LEU A 227 39.32 -4.95 7.03
N ARG A 228 39.40 -3.93 7.91
CA ARG A 228 40.66 -3.21 8.16
C ARG A 228 41.74 -4.14 8.69
N ALA A 229 41.41 -4.97 9.70
CA ALA A 229 42.36 -5.92 10.29
C ALA A 229 42.83 -6.99 9.28
N MET A 230 41.94 -7.47 8.41
CA MET A 230 42.28 -8.39 7.32
C MET A 230 43.20 -7.73 6.27
N ALA A 231 42.96 -6.47 5.90
CA ALA A 231 43.81 -5.74 4.95
C ALA A 231 45.20 -5.44 5.53
N GLN A 232 45.27 -5.11 6.83
CA GLN A 232 46.53 -4.86 7.55
C GLN A 232 47.37 -6.13 7.77
N SER A 233 46.73 -7.30 7.91
CA SER A 233 47.38 -8.61 8.06
C SER A 233 47.64 -9.33 6.74
N ALA A 234 47.48 -8.66 5.59
CA ALA A 234 47.59 -9.23 4.24
C ALA A 234 46.78 -10.54 4.06
N ASN A 235 45.58 -10.59 4.66
CA ASN A 235 44.80 -11.82 4.76
C ASN A 235 44.28 -12.27 3.38
N SER A 236 44.64 -13.49 2.97
CA SER A 236 44.35 -14.07 1.65
C SER A 236 42.86 -14.19 1.31
N LYS A 237 41.95 -13.99 2.26
CA LYS A 237 40.50 -13.89 1.98
C LYS A 237 40.12 -12.60 1.25
N ILE A 238 40.90 -11.52 1.37
CA ILE A 238 40.64 -10.25 0.69
C ILE A 238 41.84 -9.66 -0.03
N VAL A 239 43.07 -10.00 0.37
CA VAL A 239 44.32 -9.48 -0.23
C VAL A 239 44.95 -10.52 -1.13
N LEU A 240 45.37 -10.13 -2.34
CA LEU A 240 46.08 -11.00 -3.28
C LEU A 240 47.52 -11.32 -2.82
N PRO A 241 48.11 -12.43 -3.31
CA PRO A 241 49.55 -12.69 -3.16
C PRO A 241 50.39 -11.47 -3.57
N GLY A 242 51.42 -11.17 -2.78
CA GLY A 242 52.20 -9.93 -2.91
C GLY A 242 51.67 -8.73 -2.10
N GLY A 243 50.48 -8.83 -1.49
CA GLY A 243 50.03 -7.94 -0.41
C GLY A 243 49.57 -6.53 -0.82
N LYS A 244 49.73 -6.13 -2.09
CA LYS A 244 49.42 -4.77 -2.57
C LYS A 244 47.94 -4.53 -2.94
N LEU A 245 47.18 -5.57 -3.26
CA LEU A 245 45.85 -5.44 -3.87
C LEU A 245 44.78 -6.19 -3.06
N VAL A 246 43.65 -5.53 -2.81
CA VAL A 246 42.41 -6.13 -2.34
C VAL A 246 41.56 -6.57 -3.55
N PHE A 247 40.92 -7.73 -3.50
CA PHE A 247 40.04 -8.22 -4.56
C PHE A 247 38.56 -8.27 -4.14
N GLY A 248 37.66 -8.22 -5.12
CA GLY A 248 36.22 -8.25 -4.85
C GLY A 248 35.33 -8.16 -6.09
N SER A 249 34.03 -8.06 -5.83
CA SER A 249 32.98 -7.82 -6.81
C SER A 249 32.71 -6.33 -6.93
N LEU A 250 32.83 -5.77 -8.14
CA LEU A 250 32.32 -4.46 -8.50
C LEU A 250 31.00 -4.64 -9.25
N ALA A 251 29.88 -4.27 -8.62
CA ALA A 251 28.53 -4.38 -9.17
C ALA A 251 27.95 -3.02 -9.56
N GLN A 252 27.17 -2.97 -10.65
CA GLN A 252 26.33 -1.82 -10.98
C GLN A 252 25.42 -1.49 -9.79
N ASN A 253 25.30 -0.20 -9.44
CA ASN A 253 24.22 0.24 -8.58
C ASN A 253 22.89 0.19 -9.36
N PRO A 254 21.86 -0.55 -8.89
CA PRO A 254 20.61 -0.70 -9.63
C PRO A 254 19.87 0.63 -9.82
N ARG A 255 19.08 0.72 -10.90
CA ARG A 255 18.34 1.94 -11.25
C ARG A 255 17.27 2.20 -10.17
N GLY A 256 17.29 3.39 -9.55
CA GLY A 256 16.32 3.78 -8.53
C GLY A 256 16.54 3.15 -7.14
N GLU A 257 17.64 3.51 -6.45
CA GLU A 257 17.85 3.17 -5.04
C GLU A 257 17.03 4.06 -4.07
N GLU A 258 15.76 4.29 -4.39
CA GLU A 258 14.78 4.69 -3.37
C GLU A 258 14.42 3.46 -2.50
N SER A 259 13.62 3.65 -1.44
CA SER A 259 13.11 2.54 -0.63
C SER A 259 12.44 1.48 -1.50
N SER A 260 12.55 0.21 -1.11
CA SER A 260 11.76 -0.85 -1.73
C SER A 260 10.28 -0.59 -1.42
N PRO A 261 9.33 -0.84 -2.33
CA PRO A 261 7.92 -0.70 -1.99
C PRO A 261 7.61 -1.64 -0.82
N GLU A 262 6.89 -1.15 0.20
CA GLU A 262 6.58 -1.93 1.41
C GLU A 262 5.85 -3.24 1.07
N ASP A 263 5.12 -3.24 -0.05
CA ASP A 263 4.50 -4.38 -0.73
C ASP A 263 5.45 -5.56 -1.06
N TYR A 264 6.77 -5.39 -0.92
CA TYR A 264 7.79 -6.44 -1.12
C TYR A 264 8.71 -6.66 0.11
N TRP A 265 8.37 -6.11 1.28
CA TRP A 265 9.18 -6.24 2.50
C TRP A 265 8.89 -7.52 3.30
N THR A 266 7.77 -8.19 3.03
CA THR A 266 7.44 -9.48 3.68
C THR A 266 6.81 -10.44 2.69
N ALA A 267 6.85 -11.75 2.97
CA ALA A 267 6.08 -12.72 2.21
C ALA A 267 4.57 -12.44 2.25
N GLY A 268 4.05 -11.90 3.37
CA GLY A 268 2.65 -11.47 3.48
C GLY A 268 2.30 -10.30 2.56
N ALA A 269 3.22 -9.36 2.37
CA ALA A 269 3.06 -8.25 1.44
C ALA A 269 3.09 -8.73 -0.03
N ILE A 270 4.00 -9.65 -0.36
CA ILE A 270 4.05 -10.30 -1.68
C ILE A 270 2.76 -11.06 -2.00
N ARG A 271 2.14 -11.72 -1.01
CA ARG A 271 0.83 -12.39 -1.16
C ARG A 271 -0.33 -11.43 -1.51
N GLY A 272 -0.20 -10.13 -1.24
CA GLY A 272 -1.23 -9.13 -1.51
C GLY A 272 -1.27 -8.60 -2.95
N HIS A 273 -0.30 -8.97 -3.81
CA HIS A 273 -0.30 -8.51 -5.21
C HIS A 273 -1.25 -9.30 -6.09
N SER A 274 -1.81 -8.64 -7.10
CA SER A 274 -2.68 -9.25 -8.10
C SER A 274 -2.02 -10.39 -8.89
N PHE A 275 -0.69 -10.41 -9.02
CA PHE A 275 0.03 -11.54 -9.63
C PHE A 275 0.12 -12.77 -8.72
N TYR A 276 -0.06 -12.64 -7.40
CA TYR A 276 0.12 -13.76 -6.49
C TYR A 276 -0.94 -14.85 -6.68
N ARG A 277 -2.17 -14.47 -7.04
CA ARG A 277 -3.24 -15.41 -7.44
C ARG A 277 -2.88 -16.26 -8.67
N VAL A 278 -1.93 -15.80 -9.49
CA VAL A 278 -1.36 -16.59 -10.59
C VAL A 278 -0.42 -17.63 -10.01
N LEU A 279 0.50 -17.23 -9.13
CA LEU A 279 1.49 -18.11 -8.50
C LEU A 279 0.85 -19.22 -7.64
N SER A 280 -0.15 -18.89 -6.83
CA SER A 280 -0.75 -19.81 -5.84
C SER A 280 -1.95 -20.61 -6.36
N SER A 281 -2.28 -20.50 -7.64
CA SER A 281 -3.31 -21.30 -8.31
C SER A 281 -2.78 -22.69 -8.67
N LYS A 282 -3.64 -23.71 -8.74
CA LYS A 282 -3.31 -24.99 -9.42
C LYS A 282 -3.99 -25.14 -10.78
N SER A 283 -4.80 -24.17 -11.18
CA SER A 283 -5.42 -24.07 -12.51
C SER A 283 -4.44 -23.43 -13.49
N PRO A 284 -4.31 -23.91 -14.74
CA PRO A 284 -3.42 -23.34 -15.76
C PRO A 284 -3.56 -21.81 -15.92
N VAL A 285 -2.47 -21.11 -16.22
CA VAL A 285 -2.41 -19.64 -16.30
C VAL A 285 -3.46 -19.06 -17.25
N ALA A 286 -3.73 -19.74 -18.37
CA ALA A 286 -4.76 -19.36 -19.34
C ALA A 286 -6.21 -19.41 -18.80
N ASN A 287 -6.44 -20.08 -17.68
CA ASN A 287 -7.73 -20.10 -16.97
C ASN A 287 -7.81 -19.02 -15.88
N ILE A 288 -6.66 -18.47 -15.44
CA ILE A 288 -6.56 -17.38 -14.43
C ILE A 288 -6.58 -16.01 -15.11
N LEU A 289 -5.84 -15.89 -16.21
CA LEU A 289 -5.59 -14.66 -16.95
C LEU A 289 -6.17 -14.77 -18.35
N LYS A 290 -6.85 -13.70 -18.79
CA LYS A 290 -7.26 -13.56 -20.18
C LYS A 290 -6.04 -13.15 -21.02
N LEU A 291 -5.28 -14.12 -21.50
CA LEU A 291 -4.02 -13.92 -22.24
C LEU A 291 -4.19 -13.21 -23.60
N ASN A 292 -5.42 -12.94 -24.03
CA ASN A 292 -5.76 -12.10 -25.18
C ASN A 292 -6.06 -10.62 -24.83
N GLU A 293 -6.07 -10.24 -23.55
CA GLU A 293 -6.31 -8.88 -23.09
C GLU A 293 -5.03 -8.28 -22.48
N ALA A 294 -4.51 -7.19 -23.06
CA ALA A 294 -3.21 -6.60 -22.68
C ALA A 294 -3.08 -6.28 -21.18
N LYS A 295 -4.18 -5.95 -20.48
CA LYS A 295 -4.19 -5.69 -19.03
C LYS A 295 -3.71 -6.88 -18.17
N CYS A 296 -3.76 -8.11 -18.69
CA CYS A 296 -3.27 -9.30 -17.99
C CYS A 296 -1.75 -9.48 -18.08
N LEU A 297 -1.05 -8.76 -18.97
CA LEU A 297 0.40 -8.87 -19.16
C LEU A 297 1.19 -8.44 -17.92
N GLN A 298 0.66 -7.50 -17.13
CA GLN A 298 1.32 -7.03 -15.91
C GLN A 298 1.38 -8.09 -14.82
N ASP A 299 0.29 -8.84 -14.60
CA ASP A 299 0.27 -9.95 -13.64
C ASP A 299 1.16 -11.10 -14.13
N LEU A 300 1.11 -11.42 -15.42
CA LEU A 300 1.94 -12.46 -16.03
C LEU A 300 3.44 -12.16 -15.91
N ALA A 301 3.86 -10.93 -16.18
CA ALA A 301 5.26 -10.51 -16.07
C ALA A 301 5.78 -10.61 -14.63
N LEU A 302 5.03 -10.12 -13.64
CA LEU A 302 5.44 -10.16 -12.24
C LEU A 302 5.40 -11.57 -11.64
N ALA A 303 4.44 -12.41 -12.04
CA ALA A 303 4.44 -13.83 -11.67
C ALA A 303 5.68 -14.55 -12.24
N GLN A 304 5.99 -14.34 -13.52
CA GLN A 304 7.17 -14.94 -14.16
C GLN A 304 8.47 -14.48 -13.48
N ASP A 305 8.66 -13.18 -13.28
CA ASP A 305 9.85 -12.64 -12.60
C ASP A 305 9.96 -13.14 -11.14
N MET A 306 8.83 -13.28 -10.42
CA MET A 306 8.82 -13.76 -9.03
C MET A 306 9.21 -15.24 -8.93
N THR A 307 8.60 -16.14 -9.71
CA THR A 307 8.99 -17.57 -9.71
C THR A 307 10.48 -17.72 -10.05
N ARG A 308 10.93 -17.05 -11.11
CA ARG A 308 12.34 -17.06 -11.54
C ARG A 308 13.27 -16.57 -10.43
N GLY A 309 12.88 -15.49 -9.75
CA GLY A 309 13.60 -14.93 -8.61
C GLY A 309 13.70 -15.88 -7.41
N VAL A 310 12.59 -16.44 -6.94
CA VAL A 310 12.61 -17.30 -5.74
C VAL A 310 13.32 -18.64 -5.98
N ILE A 311 13.38 -19.13 -7.23
CA ILE A 311 14.23 -20.26 -7.62
C ILE A 311 15.72 -19.87 -7.51
N LEU A 312 16.11 -18.70 -8.04
CA LEU A 312 17.49 -18.20 -7.93
C LEU A 312 17.91 -18.01 -6.47
N ASP A 313 17.08 -17.38 -5.64
CA ASP A 313 17.36 -17.19 -4.22
C ASP A 313 17.44 -18.52 -3.45
N SER A 314 16.68 -19.54 -3.86
CA SER A 314 16.76 -20.89 -3.26
C SER A 314 18.05 -21.63 -3.64
N ILE A 315 18.58 -21.43 -4.85
CA ILE A 315 19.91 -21.93 -5.26
C ILE A 315 21.00 -21.29 -4.39
N PHE A 316 20.94 -19.97 -4.18
CA PHE A 316 21.94 -19.21 -3.44
C PHE A 316 21.76 -19.17 -1.91
N ARG A 317 20.63 -19.69 -1.38
CA ARG A 317 20.16 -19.52 0.00
C ARG A 317 20.13 -18.05 0.44
N GLN A 318 19.51 -17.17 -0.36
CA GLN A 318 19.45 -15.73 -0.06
C GLN A 318 18.62 -15.46 1.20
N VAL A 319 19.26 -14.85 2.20
CA VAL A 319 18.63 -14.63 3.51
C VAL A 319 17.84 -13.32 3.55
N ASP A 320 18.26 -12.29 2.82
CA ASP A 320 17.76 -10.91 2.94
C ASP A 320 16.97 -10.37 1.72
N ARG A 321 16.45 -11.24 0.84
CA ARG A 321 15.71 -10.81 -0.37
C ARG A 321 14.55 -9.88 -0.07
N LEU A 322 13.76 -10.19 0.95
CA LEU A 322 12.61 -9.39 1.36
C LEU A 322 13.09 -8.02 1.85
N GLY A 323 12.56 -6.95 1.24
CA GLY A 323 13.07 -5.58 1.43
C GLY A 323 14.22 -5.17 0.48
N ASN A 324 14.87 -6.12 -0.21
CA ASN A 324 15.89 -5.86 -1.25
C ASN A 324 15.37 -6.06 -2.70
N ILE A 325 14.06 -6.06 -2.89
CA ILE A 325 13.38 -6.05 -4.19
C ILE A 325 13.10 -4.61 -4.64
N SER A 326 13.48 -4.27 -5.87
CA SER A 326 13.04 -3.08 -6.59
C SER A 326 12.01 -3.43 -7.66
N ILE A 327 11.31 -2.41 -8.14
CA ILE A 327 10.46 -2.47 -9.32
C ILE A 327 10.95 -1.43 -10.32
N ALA A 328 11.31 -1.89 -11.53
CA ALA A 328 11.57 -1.04 -12.68
C ALA A 328 10.32 -0.99 -13.57
N VAL A 329 10.03 0.16 -14.19
CA VAL A 329 9.01 0.27 -15.25
C VAL A 329 9.74 0.31 -16.58
N LEU A 330 9.58 -0.75 -17.37
CA LEU A 330 10.27 -0.90 -18.66
C LEU A 330 9.26 -0.88 -19.81
N GLN A 331 9.68 -0.33 -20.94
CA GLN A 331 8.87 -0.12 -22.14
C GLN A 331 8.93 -1.37 -23.02
N HIS A 332 7.93 -2.24 -22.90
CA HIS A 332 7.87 -3.53 -23.61
C HIS A 332 7.21 -3.37 -24.98
N TYR A 333 7.75 -4.04 -25.98
CA TYR A 333 7.21 -4.04 -27.35
C TYR A 333 7.61 -5.29 -28.12
N VAL A 334 6.93 -5.56 -29.23
CA VAL A 334 7.26 -6.62 -30.20
C VAL A 334 7.84 -6.00 -31.46
N THR A 335 8.89 -6.59 -32.03
CA THR A 335 9.49 -6.15 -33.30
C THR A 335 8.90 -6.84 -34.52
N LYS A 336 9.25 -6.34 -35.71
CA LYS A 336 8.87 -6.91 -37.02
C LYS A 336 9.29 -8.38 -37.18
N GLU A 337 10.38 -8.80 -36.53
CA GLU A 337 10.87 -10.18 -36.51
C GLU A 337 10.22 -11.05 -35.41
N GLY A 338 9.13 -10.58 -34.78
CA GLY A 338 8.44 -11.29 -33.70
C GLY A 338 9.24 -11.38 -32.39
N ARG A 339 10.23 -10.51 -32.18
CA ARG A 339 11.03 -10.50 -30.95
C ARG A 339 10.38 -9.59 -29.92
N VAL A 340 10.23 -10.07 -28.69
CA VAL A 340 9.82 -9.22 -27.57
C VAL A 340 11.06 -8.53 -27.04
N LYS A 341 11.00 -7.20 -26.90
CA LYS A 341 12.06 -6.35 -26.35
C LYS A 341 11.50 -5.50 -25.23
N TRP A 342 12.38 -5.04 -24.34
CA TRP A 342 12.08 -4.04 -23.32
C TRP A 342 13.34 -3.27 -22.91
N ASP A 343 13.20 -1.99 -22.61
CA ASP A 343 14.25 -1.14 -22.01
C ASP A 343 13.61 0.00 -21.20
N ASP A 344 14.37 0.77 -20.41
CA ASP A 344 13.82 1.92 -19.67
C ASP A 344 13.55 3.13 -20.59
N LYS A 345 14.28 3.23 -21.70
CA LYS A 345 14.20 4.30 -22.71
C LYS A 345 14.34 3.70 -24.10
N LEU A 346 13.43 4.08 -25.01
CA LEU A 346 13.47 3.63 -26.40
C LEU A 346 14.06 4.73 -27.30
N SER A 347 15.05 4.37 -28.11
CA SER A 347 15.52 5.25 -29.18
C SER A 347 14.47 5.35 -30.30
N ASP A 348 14.60 6.33 -31.20
CA ASP A 348 13.69 6.44 -32.34
C ASP A 348 13.80 5.25 -33.31
N LYS A 349 14.97 4.58 -33.33
CA LYS A 349 15.14 3.29 -34.01
C LYS A 349 14.31 2.19 -33.35
N ASP A 350 14.32 2.09 -32.03
CA ASP A 350 13.52 1.08 -31.30
C ASP A 350 12.02 1.28 -31.52
N LYS A 351 11.56 2.55 -31.51
CA LYS A 351 10.18 2.91 -31.87
C LYS A 351 9.83 2.52 -33.31
N ALA A 352 10.76 2.69 -34.26
CA ALA A 352 10.57 2.34 -35.67
C ALA A 352 10.71 0.82 -35.97
N GLU A 353 11.29 0.04 -35.06
CA GLU A 353 11.33 -1.44 -35.12
C GLU A 353 10.07 -2.07 -34.49
N ALA A 354 9.31 -1.35 -33.66
CA ALA A 354 8.12 -1.85 -33.01
C ALA A 354 6.94 -2.08 -33.98
N VAL A 355 6.18 -3.16 -33.76
CA VAL A 355 4.89 -3.44 -34.42
C VAL A 355 3.72 -3.49 -33.43
N SER A 356 3.99 -3.74 -32.15
CA SER A 356 3.00 -3.57 -31.09
C SER A 356 2.97 -2.13 -30.56
N PRO A 357 1.89 -1.72 -29.89
CA PRO A 357 1.96 -0.63 -28.92
C PRO A 357 3.11 -0.84 -27.92
N ILE A 358 3.72 0.25 -27.50
CA ILE A 358 4.75 0.26 -26.45
C ILE A 358 4.03 0.25 -25.10
N GLN A 359 4.32 -0.74 -24.26
CA GLN A 359 3.66 -0.96 -22.97
C GLN A 359 4.61 -0.72 -21.78
N PRO A 360 4.35 0.28 -20.91
CA PRO A 360 5.08 0.44 -19.67
C PRO A 360 4.63 -0.62 -18.65
N LEU A 361 5.45 -1.65 -18.40
CA LEU A 361 5.16 -2.71 -17.43
C LEU A 361 6.20 -2.71 -16.30
N LYS A 362 5.72 -2.91 -15.08
CA LYS A 362 6.55 -3.18 -13.89
C LYS A 362 7.24 -4.54 -14.02
N ARG A 363 8.54 -4.59 -13.75
CA ARG A 363 9.40 -5.79 -13.71
C ARG A 363 10.19 -5.81 -12.41
N ILE A 364 10.54 -7.00 -11.93
CA ILE A 364 11.28 -7.17 -10.67
C ILE A 364 12.79 -7.01 -10.91
N MET A 365 13.45 -6.22 -10.06
CA MET A 365 14.89 -5.97 -10.06
C MET A 365 15.45 -6.24 -8.66
N TYR A 366 16.67 -6.75 -8.55
CA TYR A 366 17.32 -7.00 -7.25
C TYR A 366 18.28 -5.86 -6.87
N LYS A 367 18.15 -5.33 -5.64
CA LYS A 367 18.92 -4.17 -5.15
C LYS A 367 20.31 -4.48 -4.60
N ASP A 368 20.41 -5.63 -3.96
CA ASP A 368 21.61 -6.28 -3.47
C ASP A 368 21.41 -7.80 -3.62
N ASN A 369 22.50 -8.53 -3.82
CA ASN A 369 22.54 -10.00 -4.00
C ASN A 369 23.67 -10.60 -3.14
N ASP A 370 23.86 -10.01 -1.96
CA ASP A 370 25.17 -9.92 -1.31
C ASP A 370 25.27 -10.75 0.00
N ASP A 371 24.13 -11.18 0.57
CA ASP A 371 24.02 -12.07 1.74
C ASP A 371 23.78 -13.56 1.39
N GLY A 372 23.99 -13.94 0.12
CA GLY A 372 23.90 -15.33 -0.37
C GLY A 372 25.14 -16.18 -0.06
N MET A 373 25.11 -17.47 -0.41
CA MET A 373 26.20 -18.45 -0.14
C MET A 373 26.58 -18.59 1.36
N ASN A 374 25.76 -18.06 2.28
CA ASN A 374 25.93 -18.23 3.72
C ASN A 374 25.41 -19.61 4.17
N TRP A 375 26.06 -20.68 3.72
CA TRP A 375 25.60 -22.08 3.82
C TRP A 375 25.31 -22.61 5.24
N GLY A 376 25.74 -21.89 6.28
CA GLY A 376 25.45 -22.19 7.70
C GLY A 376 24.25 -21.44 8.30
N ARG A 377 23.44 -20.71 7.50
CA ARG A 377 22.18 -20.08 7.95
C ARG A 377 20.97 -20.81 7.39
N ASP A 378 20.06 -21.27 8.25
CA ASP A 378 18.94 -22.13 7.85
C ASP A 378 17.69 -21.39 7.35
N SER A 379 17.69 -20.06 7.38
CA SER A 379 16.62 -19.22 6.83
C SER A 379 16.92 -18.78 5.38
N ILE A 380 15.93 -18.97 4.49
CA ILE A 380 15.87 -18.33 3.16
C ILE A 380 14.56 -17.53 3.15
N SER A 381 14.62 -16.22 2.94
CA SER A 381 13.47 -15.34 3.20
C SER A 381 12.25 -15.60 2.29
N VAL A 382 12.47 -16.18 1.12
CA VAL A 382 11.42 -16.45 0.11
C VAL A 382 10.94 -17.90 0.04
N THR A 383 11.40 -18.80 0.92
CA THR A 383 10.96 -20.22 0.93
C THR A 383 9.43 -20.41 0.95
N PRO A 384 8.62 -19.65 1.71
CA PRO A 384 7.16 -19.79 1.65
C PRO A 384 6.61 -19.55 0.24
N ILE A 385 7.11 -18.52 -0.46
CA ILE A 385 6.67 -18.17 -1.82
C ILE A 385 7.05 -19.28 -2.81
N LEU A 386 8.24 -19.87 -2.69
CA LEU A 386 8.64 -21.00 -3.55
C LEU A 386 7.79 -22.26 -3.29
N ASN A 387 7.41 -22.52 -2.04
CA ASN A 387 6.55 -23.65 -1.67
C ASN A 387 5.10 -23.46 -2.16
N GLU A 388 4.60 -22.23 -2.14
CA GLU A 388 3.25 -21.85 -2.57
C GLU A 388 3.14 -21.59 -4.09
N ALA A 389 4.26 -21.45 -4.81
CA ALA A 389 4.29 -21.29 -6.26
C ALA A 389 4.03 -22.61 -6.99
N HIS A 390 3.04 -22.60 -7.89
CA HIS A 390 2.57 -23.74 -8.69
C HIS A 390 2.76 -23.56 -10.20
N HIS A 391 3.46 -22.50 -10.61
CA HIS A 391 3.64 -22.12 -12.02
C HIS A 391 5.08 -21.66 -12.29
N VAL A 392 5.68 -22.13 -13.39
CA VAL A 392 7.05 -21.81 -13.83
C VAL A 392 7.10 -21.62 -15.35
N ASP A 393 8.12 -20.93 -15.88
CA ASP A 393 8.34 -20.82 -17.33
C ASP A 393 9.22 -21.96 -17.89
N GLN A 394 9.03 -22.24 -19.18
CA GLN A 394 9.73 -23.32 -19.87
C GLN A 394 11.26 -23.09 -19.95
N THR A 395 11.71 -21.83 -20.02
CA THR A 395 13.12 -21.48 -20.20
C THR A 395 13.93 -21.74 -18.94
N ILE A 396 13.49 -21.24 -17.77
CA ILE A 396 14.17 -21.58 -16.50
C ILE A 396 14.09 -23.08 -16.22
N TYR A 397 12.94 -23.72 -16.47
CA TYR A 397 12.80 -25.16 -16.25
C TYR A 397 13.84 -25.95 -17.06
N ASN A 398 13.89 -25.74 -18.38
CA ASN A 398 14.82 -26.44 -19.26
C ASN A 398 16.28 -26.16 -18.90
N ARG A 399 16.65 -24.88 -18.72
CA ARG A 399 18.03 -24.49 -18.41
C ARG A 399 18.50 -24.94 -17.04
N LEU A 400 17.61 -25.01 -16.05
CA LEU A 400 17.95 -25.55 -14.72
C LEU A 400 18.19 -27.06 -14.75
N GLN A 401 17.36 -27.84 -15.48
CA GLN A 401 17.61 -29.27 -15.66
C GLN A 401 18.90 -29.55 -16.45
N TRP A 402 19.15 -28.77 -17.50
CA TRP A 402 20.36 -28.87 -18.33
C TRP A 402 21.64 -28.53 -17.54
N LEU A 403 21.66 -27.42 -16.82
CA LEU A 403 22.83 -27.01 -16.04
C LEU A 403 23.10 -27.97 -14.86
N ALA A 404 22.05 -28.50 -14.24
CA ALA A 404 22.19 -29.57 -13.25
C ALA A 404 22.78 -30.85 -13.88
N GLY A 405 22.34 -31.23 -15.08
CA GLY A 405 22.88 -32.37 -15.83
C GLY A 405 24.38 -32.24 -16.10
N LEU A 406 24.83 -31.08 -16.60
CA LEU A 406 26.26 -30.84 -16.83
C LEU A 406 27.07 -30.82 -15.52
N MET A 407 26.51 -30.27 -14.43
CA MET A 407 27.10 -30.40 -13.08
C MET A 407 27.05 -31.83 -12.51
N GLN A 408 26.49 -32.79 -13.25
CA GLN A 408 26.46 -34.23 -12.93
C GLN A 408 27.13 -35.08 -14.04
N ASP A 409 27.97 -34.45 -14.87
CA ASP A 409 28.68 -35.09 -16.00
C ASP A 409 27.75 -35.78 -17.03
N SER A 410 26.61 -35.17 -17.35
CA SER A 410 25.76 -35.63 -18.47
C SER A 410 26.47 -35.55 -19.83
N GLU A 411 27.50 -34.72 -19.93
CA GLU A 411 28.53 -34.76 -20.97
C GLU A 411 29.89 -35.09 -20.30
N PRO A 412 30.75 -35.96 -20.87
CA PRO A 412 32.01 -36.36 -20.22
C PRO A 412 32.92 -35.19 -19.85
N GLY A 413 33.21 -35.05 -18.55
CA GLY A 413 34.06 -33.99 -17.98
C GLY A 413 33.42 -32.60 -17.98
N SER A 414 32.09 -32.50 -18.10
CA SER A 414 31.39 -31.23 -18.05
C SER A 414 31.39 -30.60 -16.65
N ASP A 415 31.37 -31.38 -15.56
CA ASP A 415 31.49 -30.81 -14.21
C ASP A 415 32.85 -30.18 -13.99
N ALA A 416 33.93 -30.83 -14.45
CA ALA A 416 35.29 -30.31 -14.34
C ALA A 416 35.43 -28.97 -15.08
N LYS A 417 34.87 -28.86 -16.31
CA LYS A 417 34.87 -27.63 -17.12
C LYS A 417 34.00 -26.52 -16.49
N ILE A 418 32.89 -26.88 -15.86
CA ILE A 418 32.04 -25.91 -15.15
C ILE A 418 32.71 -25.45 -13.85
N LYS A 419 33.36 -26.34 -13.10
CA LYS A 419 34.15 -26.01 -11.91
C LYS A 419 35.31 -25.08 -12.25
N ASP A 420 36.04 -25.36 -13.34
CA ASP A 420 37.07 -24.47 -13.89
C ASP A 420 36.52 -23.08 -14.20
N TYR A 421 35.41 -22.98 -14.94
CA TYR A 421 34.75 -21.70 -15.22
C TYR A 421 34.34 -20.96 -13.94
N PHE A 422 33.69 -21.61 -12.98
CA PHE A 422 33.23 -20.94 -11.77
C PHE A 422 34.39 -20.52 -10.84
N VAL A 423 35.46 -21.30 -10.75
CA VAL A 423 36.63 -20.96 -9.92
C VAL A 423 37.50 -19.89 -10.58
N ASN A 424 37.86 -20.06 -11.85
CA ASN A 424 38.87 -19.23 -12.53
C ASN A 424 38.27 -18.05 -13.34
N VAL A 425 36.99 -18.09 -13.69
CA VAL A 425 36.29 -16.98 -14.39
C VAL A 425 35.31 -16.24 -13.47
N VAL A 426 34.55 -16.95 -12.63
CA VAL A 426 33.55 -16.33 -11.73
C VAL A 426 34.12 -16.00 -10.34
N HIS A 427 35.36 -16.45 -10.03
CA HIS A 427 36.10 -16.19 -8.78
C HIS A 427 35.36 -16.63 -7.51
N ILE A 428 34.65 -17.76 -7.55
CA ILE A 428 34.15 -18.43 -6.34
C ILE A 428 35.10 -19.54 -5.89
N SER A 429 35.28 -19.70 -4.57
CA SER A 429 36.15 -20.75 -4.05
C SER A 429 35.56 -22.14 -4.32
N GLY A 430 36.40 -23.17 -4.48
CA GLY A 430 35.97 -24.55 -4.73
C GLY A 430 34.91 -25.04 -3.74
N ASP A 431 35.12 -24.78 -2.44
CA ASP A 431 34.15 -24.97 -1.36
C ASP A 431 32.76 -24.37 -1.61
N ASN A 432 32.68 -23.20 -2.24
CA ASN A 432 31.42 -22.51 -2.55
C ASN A 432 30.85 -22.97 -3.89
N TYR A 433 31.70 -23.36 -4.86
CA TYR A 433 31.25 -24.06 -6.07
C TYR A 433 30.56 -25.38 -5.71
N ASP A 434 31.20 -26.25 -4.90
CA ASP A 434 30.68 -27.58 -4.60
C ASP A 434 29.33 -27.50 -3.84
N LYS A 435 29.17 -26.49 -2.98
CA LYS A 435 27.91 -26.20 -2.28
C LYS A 435 26.86 -25.55 -3.19
N LEU A 436 27.27 -24.68 -4.12
CA LEU A 436 26.39 -24.11 -5.16
C LEU A 436 25.86 -25.21 -6.09
N LYS A 437 26.73 -26.09 -6.58
CA LYS A 437 26.40 -27.29 -7.37
C LYS A 437 25.40 -28.18 -6.63
N ALA A 438 25.69 -28.55 -5.37
CA ALA A 438 24.79 -29.38 -4.57
C ALA A 438 23.42 -28.72 -4.35
N SER A 439 23.39 -27.40 -4.14
CA SER A 439 22.15 -26.62 -4.02
C SER A 439 21.37 -26.58 -5.33
N LEU A 440 22.03 -26.29 -6.45
CA LEU A 440 21.44 -26.20 -7.79
C LEU A 440 20.84 -27.55 -8.23
N ILE A 441 21.58 -28.65 -8.07
CA ILE A 441 21.08 -30.01 -8.34
C ILE A 441 19.86 -30.33 -7.46
N LYS A 442 19.87 -29.95 -6.19
CA LYS A 442 18.71 -30.11 -5.29
C LYS A 442 17.49 -29.32 -5.75
N GLN A 443 17.65 -28.07 -6.18
CA GLN A 443 16.52 -27.28 -6.71
C GLN A 443 16.01 -27.84 -8.04
N ALA A 444 16.91 -28.27 -8.93
CA ALA A 444 16.56 -28.90 -10.20
C ALA A 444 15.73 -30.18 -9.99
N ALA A 445 16.20 -31.08 -9.11
CA ALA A 445 15.49 -32.32 -8.77
C ALA A 445 14.14 -32.05 -8.09
N SER A 446 14.08 -31.06 -7.18
CA SER A 446 12.83 -30.64 -6.52
C SER A 446 11.81 -30.12 -7.54
N LEU A 447 12.22 -29.21 -8.43
CA LEU A 447 11.35 -28.66 -9.48
C LEU A 447 10.88 -29.74 -10.47
N LYS A 448 11.78 -30.64 -10.89
CA LYS A 448 11.44 -31.79 -11.74
C LYS A 448 10.44 -32.73 -11.10
N SER A 449 10.58 -32.98 -9.79
CA SER A 449 9.62 -33.78 -9.02
C SER A 449 8.24 -33.11 -8.96
N ARG A 450 8.17 -31.80 -8.67
CA ARG A 450 6.90 -31.05 -8.62
C ARG A 450 6.22 -30.92 -9.99
N VAL A 451 6.97 -30.77 -11.07
CA VAL A 451 6.43 -30.82 -12.44
C VAL A 451 5.93 -32.23 -12.77
N GLY A 452 6.69 -33.27 -12.43
CA GLY A 452 6.30 -34.68 -12.62
C GLY A 452 5.03 -35.08 -11.85
N SER A 453 4.83 -34.55 -10.64
CA SER A 453 3.61 -34.75 -9.84
C SER A 453 2.45 -33.82 -10.20
N LYS A 454 2.62 -32.94 -11.20
CA LYS A 454 1.66 -31.88 -11.59
C LYS A 454 1.33 -30.90 -10.46
N ASP A 455 2.23 -30.75 -9.48
CA ASP A 455 2.16 -29.68 -8.48
C ASP A 455 2.76 -28.36 -9.00
N ILE A 456 3.58 -28.40 -10.05
CA ILE A 456 3.95 -27.22 -10.84
C ILE A 456 3.57 -27.43 -12.31
N LEU A 457 2.94 -26.41 -12.90
CA LEU A 457 2.70 -26.30 -14.34
C LEU A 457 3.80 -25.45 -15.00
N VAL A 458 4.16 -25.80 -16.24
CA VAL A 458 5.19 -25.12 -17.03
C VAL A 458 4.52 -24.25 -18.11
N ASP A 459 3.81 -23.21 -17.65
CA ASP A 459 2.86 -22.43 -18.44
C ASP A 459 2.91 -20.90 -18.19
N LEU A 460 3.91 -20.40 -17.45
CA LEU A 460 4.24 -18.97 -17.50
C LEU A 460 5.01 -18.67 -18.78
N ASP A 461 4.37 -17.99 -19.73
CA ASP A 461 5.00 -17.60 -20.99
C ASP A 461 4.61 -16.16 -21.37
N PHE A 462 5.30 -15.19 -20.77
CA PHE A 462 5.11 -13.77 -21.09
C PHE A 462 5.46 -13.46 -22.55
N GLU A 463 6.54 -14.05 -23.07
CA GLU A 463 7.03 -13.74 -24.41
C GLU A 463 6.14 -14.32 -25.51
N GLY A 464 5.76 -15.59 -25.42
CA GLY A 464 4.83 -16.22 -26.37
C GLY A 464 3.43 -15.62 -26.26
N THR A 465 3.00 -15.18 -25.08
CA THR A 465 1.76 -14.39 -24.93
C THR A 465 1.86 -13.07 -25.71
N MET A 466 2.94 -12.30 -25.55
CA MET A 466 3.16 -11.06 -26.32
C MET A 466 3.23 -11.32 -27.84
N LYS A 467 3.94 -12.35 -28.28
CA LYS A 467 4.04 -12.75 -29.70
C LYS A 467 2.68 -13.15 -30.28
N LYS A 468 1.88 -13.90 -29.51
CA LYS A 468 0.53 -14.35 -29.89
C LYS A 468 -0.48 -13.22 -29.91
N LEU A 469 -0.38 -12.25 -28.98
CA LEU A 469 -1.25 -11.08 -28.92
C LEU A 469 -1.09 -10.18 -30.14
N TYR A 470 0.14 -10.07 -30.66
CA TYR A 470 0.49 -9.21 -31.79
C TYR A 470 0.86 -9.98 -33.08
N ALA A 471 0.34 -11.19 -33.23
CA ALA A 471 0.68 -12.07 -34.36
C ALA A 471 0.36 -11.44 -35.73
N LYS A 472 -0.78 -10.75 -35.83
CA LYS A 472 -1.23 -10.10 -37.08
C LYS A 472 -0.34 -8.93 -37.47
N GLU A 473 0.13 -8.18 -36.48
CA GLU A 473 1.03 -7.04 -36.64
C GLU A 473 2.44 -7.48 -37.06
N ILE A 474 2.90 -8.64 -36.56
CA ILE A 474 4.12 -9.31 -37.04
C ILE A 474 3.94 -9.77 -38.49
N GLU A 475 2.86 -10.49 -38.80
CA GLU A 475 2.55 -10.99 -40.15
C GLU A 475 2.45 -9.84 -41.18
N ALA A 476 1.74 -8.77 -40.86
CA ALA A 476 1.60 -7.59 -41.72
C ALA A 476 2.93 -6.84 -41.93
N ALA A 477 3.81 -6.82 -40.92
CA ALA A 477 5.13 -6.22 -41.05
C ALA A 477 6.09 -7.06 -41.91
N GLN A 478 5.97 -8.40 -41.86
CA GLN A 478 6.79 -9.33 -42.65
C GLN A 478 6.30 -9.44 -44.11
N GLY A 479 4.99 -9.30 -44.37
CA GLY A 479 4.44 -9.28 -45.72
C GLY A 479 4.91 -8.13 -46.60
N ASN A 480 5.41 -7.04 -46.02
CA ASN A 480 5.84 -5.83 -46.74
C ASN A 480 7.28 -5.88 -47.32
N THR A 481 8.01 -7.00 -47.22
CA THR A 481 9.32 -7.15 -47.87
C THR A 481 9.22 -7.76 -49.28
N SER A 482 8.83 -6.96 -50.26
CA SER A 482 9.05 -7.21 -51.69
C SER A 482 9.18 -5.87 -52.46
N PRO A 483 10.02 -5.78 -53.51
CA PRO A 483 10.45 -4.49 -54.08
C PRO A 483 9.58 -3.97 -55.25
N THR A 484 10.08 -2.89 -55.89
CA THR A 484 9.61 -2.27 -57.17
C THR A 484 8.45 -1.23 -57.04
N PRO A 485 8.29 -0.24 -57.96
CA PRO A 485 8.86 1.10 -57.73
C PRO A 485 7.80 2.26 -57.87
N PRO A 486 8.03 3.49 -58.41
CA PRO A 486 7.55 4.72 -57.72
C PRO A 486 6.55 5.61 -58.49
N SER A 487 6.04 6.65 -57.78
CA SER A 487 5.19 7.77 -58.25
C SER A 487 3.72 7.38 -58.61
N THR A 488 2.71 8.28 -58.57
CA THR A 488 2.70 9.76 -58.58
C THR A 488 1.75 10.42 -57.55
N THR A 489 1.94 11.71 -57.29
CA THR A 489 0.99 12.62 -56.62
C THR A 489 -0.06 13.15 -57.62
N PRO A 490 -1.26 13.60 -57.18
CA PRO A 490 -1.45 15.05 -56.95
C PRO A 490 -2.45 15.42 -55.81
N ALA A 491 -2.60 16.74 -55.58
CA ALA A 491 -3.58 17.42 -54.71
C ALA A 491 -3.87 18.82 -55.37
N PRO A 492 -4.53 19.83 -54.76
CA PRO A 492 -5.39 19.91 -53.55
C PRO A 492 -6.72 20.71 -53.76
N ALA A 493 -7.59 20.80 -52.72
CA ALA A 493 -8.49 21.93 -52.36
C ALA A 493 -9.49 21.48 -51.25
N GLY A 494 -10.02 22.33 -50.36
CA GLY A 494 -9.84 23.77 -50.13
C GLY A 494 -10.33 24.19 -48.71
N THR A 495 -10.28 25.48 -48.37
CA THR A 495 -10.40 26.00 -46.98
C THR A 495 -11.36 27.18 -46.82
N THR A 496 -11.97 27.36 -45.63
CA THR A 496 -12.59 28.61 -45.18
C THR A 496 -12.43 28.88 -43.66
N SER A 497 -12.27 30.16 -43.30
CA SER A 497 -12.30 30.74 -41.94
C SER A 497 -13.56 31.63 -41.78
N THR A 498 -13.86 32.47 -40.76
CA THR A 498 -13.08 33.22 -39.73
C THR A 498 -14.09 33.71 -38.62
N PRO A 499 -13.69 34.31 -37.46
CA PRO A 499 -14.56 34.48 -36.27
C PRO A 499 -14.83 35.94 -35.78
N ALA A 500 -15.51 36.09 -34.62
CA ALA A 500 -15.33 37.09 -33.52
C ALA A 500 -16.58 37.91 -33.05
N GLY A 501 -16.65 38.26 -31.75
CA GLY A 501 -17.60 39.25 -31.17
C GLY A 501 -17.89 39.14 -29.64
N THR A 502 -17.70 40.22 -28.87
CA THR A 502 -18.02 40.42 -27.41
C THR A 502 -17.82 41.92 -27.02
N PRO A 503 -18.22 42.43 -25.82
CA PRO A 503 -18.97 41.88 -24.68
C PRO A 503 -20.40 42.53 -24.59
N PRO A 504 -20.90 43.35 -23.61
CA PRO A 504 -20.40 43.94 -22.34
C PRO A 504 -21.26 43.62 -21.07
N THR A 505 -21.12 44.43 -20.00
CA THR A 505 -21.81 44.42 -18.67
C THR A 505 -21.84 45.88 -18.10
N PRO A 506 -22.37 46.24 -16.88
CA PRO A 506 -22.97 45.47 -15.76
C PRO A 506 -24.32 46.05 -15.20
N VAL A 507 -24.84 45.55 -14.05
CA VAL A 507 -25.23 46.31 -12.82
C VAL A 507 -25.98 45.42 -11.77
N THR A 508 -25.82 45.80 -10.50
CA THR A 508 -26.18 45.17 -9.19
C THR A 508 -27.67 45.07 -8.85
N THR A 509 -28.07 44.08 -8.01
CA THR A 509 -28.92 44.30 -6.79
C THR A 509 -29.07 43.02 -5.93
N THR A 510 -29.24 43.21 -4.61
CA THR A 510 -29.59 42.14 -3.62
C THR A 510 -30.86 42.57 -2.87
N PRO A 511 -31.67 41.64 -2.35
CA PRO A 511 -31.98 41.75 -0.91
C PRO A 511 -32.07 40.40 -0.15
N THR A 512 -31.89 40.49 1.16
CA THR A 512 -31.99 39.39 2.15
C THR A 512 -33.44 39.16 2.61
N PRO A 513 -33.78 37.94 3.08
CA PRO A 513 -34.82 37.75 4.09
C PRO A 513 -34.27 37.23 5.44
N SER A 514 -34.94 37.61 6.53
CA SER A 514 -34.58 37.29 7.93
C SER A 514 -34.94 35.85 8.36
N PRO A 515 -34.38 35.34 9.48
CA PRO A 515 -34.56 33.95 9.90
C PRO A 515 -35.99 33.63 10.35
N GLN A 516 -36.44 32.42 10.02
CA GLN A 516 -37.61 31.76 10.63
C GLN A 516 -37.18 30.45 11.29
N GLY A 517 -37.94 30.01 12.31
CA GLY A 517 -37.57 28.89 13.17
C GLY A 517 -37.49 27.56 12.43
N SER A 518 -36.46 26.77 12.73
CA SER A 518 -36.26 25.45 12.12
C SER A 518 -37.24 24.42 12.71
N ASP A 519 -38.23 24.02 11.92
CA ASP A 519 -38.85 22.71 12.09
C ASP A 519 -37.78 21.62 11.82
N LEU A 520 -37.67 20.65 12.71
CA LEU A 520 -36.71 19.55 12.64
C LEU A 520 -37.20 18.37 11.77
N SER A 521 -38.10 18.69 10.84
CA SER A 521 -38.73 17.78 9.85
C SER A 521 -38.00 17.75 8.50
N THR A 522 -37.52 18.90 8.04
CA THR A 522 -37.23 19.14 6.63
C THR A 522 -35.86 18.59 6.19
N PRO A 523 -35.72 18.01 4.98
CA PRO A 523 -34.41 17.66 4.42
C PRO A 523 -33.43 18.84 4.47
N ARG A 524 -32.21 18.59 4.96
CA ARG A 524 -31.21 19.65 5.16
C ARG A 524 -30.67 20.10 3.81
N GLN A 525 -31.04 21.31 3.39
CA GLN A 525 -30.41 21.98 2.26
C GLN A 525 -28.93 22.28 2.56
N ARG A 526 -28.12 22.44 1.52
CA ARG A 526 -26.72 22.87 1.60
C ARG A 526 -26.64 24.24 2.29
N GLU A 527 -26.01 24.30 3.47
CA GLU A 527 -25.80 25.54 4.21
C GLU A 527 -24.38 26.06 3.97
N VAL A 528 -24.23 27.36 3.68
CA VAL A 528 -22.94 28.02 3.46
C VAL A 528 -22.78 29.17 4.45
N THR A 529 -21.66 29.19 5.18
CA THR A 529 -21.25 30.30 6.04
C THR A 529 -20.04 30.99 5.41
N GLU A 530 -20.11 32.31 5.28
CA GLU A 530 -19.04 33.13 4.71
C GLU A 530 -18.10 33.68 5.79
N HIS A 531 -16.80 33.71 5.50
CA HIS A 531 -15.75 34.26 6.36
C HIS A 531 -14.84 35.18 5.55
N THR A 532 -14.62 36.41 6.00
CA THR A 532 -13.79 37.37 5.25
C THR A 532 -12.34 37.35 5.76
N ALA A 533 -11.42 36.89 4.90
CA ALA A 533 -9.99 36.95 5.18
C ALA A 533 -9.47 38.41 5.23
N PRO A 534 -8.33 38.70 5.89
CA PRO A 534 -7.85 40.07 6.11
C PRO A 534 -7.53 40.89 4.85
N ASN A 535 -7.46 40.24 3.68
CA ASN A 535 -7.27 40.84 2.36
C ASN A 535 -8.59 41.07 1.58
N GLY A 536 -9.74 40.74 2.18
CA GLY A 536 -11.06 40.85 1.56
C GLY A 536 -11.52 39.60 0.79
N THR A 537 -10.75 38.51 0.76
CA THR A 537 -11.17 37.24 0.16
C THR A 537 -12.30 36.60 0.99
N VAL A 538 -13.46 36.36 0.39
CA VAL A 538 -14.60 35.69 1.04
C VAL A 538 -14.46 34.18 0.93
N GLU A 539 -14.23 33.52 2.06
CA GLU A 539 -14.12 32.07 2.21
C GLU A 539 -15.46 31.43 2.54
N LEU A 540 -15.62 30.16 2.17
CA LEU A 540 -16.84 29.40 2.36
C LEU A 540 -16.58 28.24 3.33
N ALA A 541 -17.40 28.13 4.38
CA ALA A 541 -17.63 26.89 5.10
C ALA A 541 -18.96 26.31 4.61
N THR A 542 -18.93 25.22 3.84
CA THR A 542 -20.14 24.56 3.32
C THR A 542 -20.41 23.31 4.15
N ARG A 543 -21.55 23.30 4.85
CA ARG A 543 -22.10 22.10 5.49
C ARG A 543 -22.82 21.28 4.41
N PRO A 544 -22.40 20.04 4.14
CA PRO A 544 -23.06 19.19 3.16
C PRO A 544 -24.56 19.00 3.47
N ALA A 545 -25.39 19.00 2.43
CA ALA A 545 -26.76 18.52 2.49
C ALA A 545 -26.80 17.08 3.04
N THR A 546 -27.90 16.69 3.70
CA THR A 546 -28.07 15.29 4.14
C THR A 546 -28.05 14.34 2.94
N PHE A 547 -27.57 13.10 3.15
CA PHE A 547 -27.59 12.05 2.12
C PHE A 547 -28.99 11.92 1.50
N PRO A 548 -29.14 11.83 0.17
CA PRO A 548 -30.45 11.83 -0.48
C PRO A 548 -31.37 10.72 0.04
N GLY A 549 -32.62 11.07 0.37
CA GLY A 549 -33.59 10.14 0.96
C GLY A 549 -33.36 9.77 2.43
N HIS A 550 -32.20 10.10 3.02
CA HIS A 550 -31.78 9.65 4.35
C HIS A 550 -31.32 10.80 5.28
N PRO A 551 -32.22 11.72 5.69
CA PRO A 551 -31.91 12.73 6.71
C PRO A 551 -31.77 12.14 8.13
N GLU A 552 -32.43 11.03 8.43
CA GLU A 552 -32.55 10.42 9.77
C GLU A 552 -31.26 9.77 10.30
N ILE A 553 -30.25 9.59 9.44
CA ILE A 553 -28.95 9.01 9.83
C ILE A 553 -28.03 10.01 10.55
N TYR A 554 -28.39 11.30 10.57
CA TYR A 554 -27.62 12.37 11.21
C TYR A 554 -28.28 12.78 12.53
N SER A 555 -27.50 12.82 13.61
CA SER A 555 -28.01 13.22 14.94
C SER A 555 -28.08 14.75 15.10
N LYS A 556 -28.82 15.22 16.11
CA LYS A 556 -28.79 16.64 16.53
C LYS A 556 -27.35 17.13 16.80
N LYS A 557 -26.56 16.29 17.49
CA LYS A 557 -25.14 16.55 17.79
C LYS A 557 -24.28 16.68 16.54
N ASP A 558 -24.59 15.94 15.47
CA ASP A 558 -23.91 16.09 14.17
C ASP A 558 -24.23 17.45 13.54
N VAL A 559 -25.51 17.83 13.49
CA VAL A 559 -25.96 19.15 12.99
C VAL A 559 -25.34 20.29 13.78
N GLU A 560 -25.37 20.21 15.11
CA GLU A 560 -24.74 21.19 16.01
C GLU A 560 -23.22 21.27 15.78
N LYS A 561 -22.55 20.12 15.61
CA LYS A 561 -21.09 20.10 15.45
C LYS A 561 -20.64 20.62 14.09
N GLU A 562 -21.37 20.31 13.02
CA GLU A 562 -21.16 20.92 11.70
C GLU A 562 -21.34 22.44 11.75
N LYS A 563 -22.33 22.95 12.50
CA LYS A 563 -22.51 24.40 12.72
C LYS A 563 -21.34 25.00 13.50
N GLU A 564 -20.89 24.36 14.59
CA GLU A 564 -19.68 24.79 15.31
C GLU A 564 -18.42 24.82 14.41
N LEU A 565 -18.30 23.90 13.44
CA LEU A 565 -17.19 23.91 12.47
C LEU A 565 -17.36 25.02 11.42
N ALA A 566 -18.60 25.32 11.00
CA ALA A 566 -18.90 26.39 10.07
C ALA A 566 -18.74 27.79 10.69
N GLU A 567 -18.92 27.92 12.01
CA GLU A 567 -18.70 29.14 12.79
C GLU A 567 -17.20 29.51 12.96
N ILE A 568 -16.24 28.66 12.55
CA ILE A 568 -14.80 28.90 12.77
C ILE A 568 -14.22 29.90 11.74
N ASP A 569 -14.17 31.16 12.16
CA ASP A 569 -13.28 32.17 11.56
C ASP A 569 -11.80 31.84 11.91
N PHE A 570 -10.99 31.72 10.86
CA PHE A 570 -9.56 31.41 10.92
C PHE A 570 -8.67 32.60 11.34
N TYR A 571 -9.17 33.83 11.31
CA TYR A 571 -8.37 35.06 11.38
C TYR A 571 -8.61 35.90 12.62
N ASN A 572 -9.87 36.12 12.98
CA ASN A 572 -10.28 36.89 14.17
C ASN A 572 -11.19 36.09 15.11
N GLY A 573 -11.49 34.84 14.76
CA GLY A 573 -12.46 34.00 15.44
C GLY A 573 -12.19 33.81 16.93
N LYS A 574 -13.30 33.72 17.67
CA LYS A 574 -13.34 33.34 19.07
C LYS A 574 -14.37 32.23 19.28
N THR A 575 -14.09 31.32 20.21
CA THR A 575 -15.08 30.36 20.69
C THR A 575 -16.17 31.05 21.52
N LYS A 576 -17.27 30.33 21.79
CA LYS A 576 -18.34 30.75 22.71
C LYS A 576 -17.81 31.06 24.14
N ASP A 577 -16.68 30.45 24.53
CA ASP A 577 -15.95 30.72 25.78
C ASP A 577 -14.98 31.94 25.71
N GLY A 578 -14.98 32.70 24.60
CA GLY A 578 -14.12 33.87 24.38
C GLY A 578 -12.66 33.57 23.99
N LEU A 579 -12.27 32.30 23.94
CA LEU A 579 -10.93 31.84 23.55
C LEU A 579 -10.67 32.15 22.07
N ASP A 580 -9.47 32.61 21.75
CA ASP A 580 -9.03 32.89 20.38
C ASP A 580 -8.78 31.61 19.58
N ILE A 581 -9.22 31.62 18.32
CA ILE A 581 -8.84 30.63 17.31
C ILE A 581 -7.41 30.93 16.82
N VAL A 582 -6.56 29.89 16.79
CA VAL A 582 -5.22 29.95 16.18
C VAL A 582 -4.94 28.71 15.35
N LEU A 583 -4.37 28.91 14.16
CA LEU A 583 -3.96 27.84 13.24
C LEU A 583 -2.49 27.48 13.46
N ILE A 584 -2.19 26.19 13.64
CA ILE A 584 -0.81 25.68 13.83
C ILE A 584 -0.54 24.53 12.84
N PRO A 585 0.53 24.58 12.03
CA PRO A 585 0.81 23.52 11.05
C PRO A 585 1.21 22.19 11.71
N LYS A 586 0.71 21.07 11.18
CA LYS A 586 1.07 19.70 11.61
C LYS A 586 2.51 19.35 11.17
N THR A 587 3.49 19.73 12.00
CA THR A 587 4.94 19.54 11.76
C THR A 587 5.48 18.15 12.12
N TYR A 588 4.68 17.34 12.83
CA TYR A 588 5.03 16.02 13.35
C TYR A 588 4.07 14.90 12.88
N SER A 589 3.25 15.19 11.85
CA SER A 589 2.36 14.22 11.20
C SER A 589 3.04 13.57 9.98
N THR A 590 2.44 12.54 9.38
CA THR A 590 2.89 11.97 8.11
C THR A 590 2.72 12.96 6.95
N SER A 591 1.61 13.72 6.97
CA SER A 591 1.21 14.68 5.94
C SER A 591 0.87 16.09 6.50
N PRO A 592 0.95 17.15 5.66
CA PRO A 592 0.51 18.51 5.97
C PRO A 592 -0.94 18.64 6.43
N GLY A 593 -1.29 19.86 6.85
CA GLY A 593 -2.59 20.24 7.39
C GLY A 593 -2.43 21.14 8.61
N LEU A 594 -3.51 21.76 9.06
CA LEU A 594 -3.52 22.71 10.17
C LEU A 594 -4.32 22.15 11.35
N ASN A 595 -3.73 22.14 12.54
CA ASN A 595 -4.50 22.01 13.77
C ASN A 595 -5.15 23.36 14.08
N ILE A 596 -6.40 23.34 14.50
CA ILE A 596 -7.16 24.52 14.92
C ILE A 596 -7.24 24.50 16.44
N HIS A 597 -6.51 25.41 17.08
CA HIS A 597 -6.43 25.54 18.53
C HIS A 597 -7.40 26.61 19.02
N ALA A 598 -8.06 26.35 20.16
CA ALA A 598 -8.74 27.35 20.97
C ALA A 598 -7.88 27.64 22.21
N ILE A 599 -7.45 28.90 22.37
CA ILE A 599 -6.51 29.32 23.42
C ILE A 599 -6.88 30.67 24.02
N LYS A 600 -6.27 31.05 25.14
CA LYS A 600 -6.22 32.46 25.56
C LYS A 600 -4.95 33.08 24.98
N LEU A 601 -5.06 33.79 23.86
CA LEU A 601 -3.92 34.41 23.19
C LEU A 601 -3.30 35.49 24.12
N PRO A 602 -1.97 35.48 24.38
CA PRO A 602 -1.36 36.48 25.26
C PRO A 602 -1.41 37.89 24.65
N ILE A 603 -1.55 38.91 25.51
CA ILE A 603 -1.66 40.31 25.08
C ILE A 603 -0.40 40.71 24.27
N GLY A 604 -0.62 41.27 23.08
CA GLY A 604 0.45 41.69 22.16
C GLY A 604 1.09 40.57 21.31
N VAL A 605 0.71 39.30 21.51
CA VAL A 605 1.20 38.17 20.70
C VAL A 605 0.30 37.99 19.48
N SER A 606 0.87 37.91 18.28
CA SER A 606 0.11 37.66 17.05
C SER A 606 -0.13 36.15 16.84
N ARG A 607 -1.22 35.80 16.16
CA ARG A 607 -1.58 34.40 15.86
C ARG A 607 -0.43 33.63 15.20
N LEU A 608 0.30 34.26 14.28
CA LEU A 608 1.45 33.65 13.59
C LEU A 608 2.70 33.54 14.48
N SER A 609 2.97 34.50 15.38
CA SER A 609 4.11 34.37 16.31
C SER A 609 3.84 33.29 17.36
N TYR A 610 2.59 33.16 17.82
CA TYR A 610 2.12 32.04 18.64
C TYR A 610 2.33 30.71 17.92
N ALA A 611 1.80 30.55 16.70
CA ALA A 611 2.00 29.35 15.90
C ALA A 611 3.50 29.02 15.70
N THR A 612 4.35 30.03 15.53
CA THR A 612 5.81 29.86 15.35
C THR A 612 6.52 29.32 16.59
N ALA A 613 6.05 29.69 17.79
CA ALA A 613 6.51 29.13 19.06
C ALA A 613 5.97 27.71 19.30
N HIS A 614 4.72 27.46 18.93
CA HIS A 614 3.97 26.26 19.32
C HIS A 614 3.88 25.15 18.25
N ALA A 615 4.44 25.34 17.04
CA ALA A 615 4.55 24.33 15.98
C ALA A 615 5.60 23.22 16.28
N THR A 616 5.58 22.65 17.48
CA THR A 616 6.48 21.57 17.95
C THR A 616 5.66 20.35 18.42
N LYS A 617 6.34 19.23 18.72
CA LYS A 617 5.67 18.03 19.28
C LYS A 617 5.16 18.23 20.71
N ALA A 618 5.68 19.21 21.47
CA ALA A 618 5.24 19.49 22.83
C ALA A 618 4.02 20.43 22.81
N GLN A 619 2.85 19.90 23.18
CA GLN A 619 1.64 20.69 23.39
C GLN A 619 1.75 21.46 24.73
N PRO A 620 1.47 22.77 24.78
CA PRO A 620 1.43 23.52 26.03
C PRO A 620 0.30 23.06 26.97
N SER A 621 0.48 23.29 28.26
CA SER A 621 -0.56 23.06 29.27
C SER A 621 -1.66 24.12 29.14
N GLY A 622 -2.77 23.76 28.47
CA GLY A 622 -3.94 24.63 28.29
C GLY A 622 -4.47 24.66 26.84
N ASP A 623 -3.66 24.25 25.88
CA ASP A 623 -4.00 24.25 24.46
C ASP A 623 -5.01 23.16 24.11
N LYS A 624 -6.17 23.55 23.56
CA LYS A 624 -7.18 22.62 23.05
C LYS A 624 -7.24 22.65 21.54
N VAL A 625 -6.80 21.57 20.88
CA VAL A 625 -7.15 21.32 19.47
C VAL A 625 -8.64 21.02 19.39
N ILE A 626 -9.40 21.87 18.70
CA ILE A 626 -10.87 21.73 18.53
C ILE A 626 -11.25 21.12 17.19
N ALA A 627 -10.41 21.30 16.17
CA ALA A 627 -10.63 20.82 14.80
C ALA A 627 -9.30 20.69 14.05
N LYS A 628 -9.34 20.05 12.87
CA LYS A 628 -8.23 19.89 11.94
C LYS A 628 -8.69 20.32 10.54
N TYR A 629 -7.96 21.21 9.89
CA TYR A 629 -8.14 21.53 8.47
C TYR A 629 -7.15 20.72 7.62
N LYS A 630 -7.65 20.14 6.54
CA LYS A 630 -6.95 19.22 5.65
C LYS A 630 -7.34 19.48 4.19
N GLN A 631 -6.37 19.90 3.41
CA GLN A 631 -6.37 20.02 1.96
C GLN A 631 -5.89 18.71 1.29
N SER A 632 -6.19 18.51 0.00
CA SER A 632 -5.62 17.40 -0.78
C SER A 632 -4.15 17.68 -1.18
N ILE A 633 -3.40 16.64 -1.56
CA ILE A 633 -2.01 16.74 -2.06
C ILE A 633 -1.83 15.76 -3.24
N PRO A 634 -1.74 16.22 -4.50
CA PRO A 634 -1.87 15.36 -5.70
C PRO A 634 -0.84 14.24 -5.86
N THR A 635 0.34 14.40 -5.25
CA THR A 635 1.49 13.49 -5.32
C THR A 635 1.59 12.52 -4.14
N HIS A 636 0.70 12.64 -3.15
CA HIS A 636 0.84 12.03 -1.83
C HIS A 636 -0.48 11.49 -1.27
N PHE A 637 -0.40 10.71 -0.19
CA PHE A 637 -1.53 10.02 0.43
C PHE A 637 -2.39 10.97 1.28
N THR A 638 -2.91 12.05 0.69
CA THR A 638 -3.72 13.04 1.41
C THR A 638 -4.79 13.62 0.48
N TYR A 639 -6.05 13.34 0.79
CA TYR A 639 -7.21 13.60 -0.05
C TYR A 639 -8.38 14.05 0.84
N SER A 640 -8.69 15.34 0.78
CA SER A 640 -9.73 15.97 1.62
C SER A 640 -11.15 15.41 1.40
N PRO A 641 -11.58 15.02 0.18
CA PRO A 641 -12.88 14.36 -0.03
C PRO A 641 -13.01 13.01 0.69
N ALA A 642 -11.92 12.27 0.92
CA ALA A 642 -11.98 11.03 1.68
C ALA A 642 -12.46 11.29 3.12
N ILE A 643 -11.98 12.35 3.78
CA ILE A 643 -12.39 12.71 5.16
C ILE A 643 -13.91 12.90 5.24
N LEU A 644 -14.48 13.61 4.27
CA LEU A 644 -15.93 13.84 4.14
C LEU A 644 -16.65 12.52 3.88
N GLY A 645 -16.18 11.73 2.89
CA GLY A 645 -16.74 10.42 2.57
C GLY A 645 -16.81 9.47 3.78
N TYR A 646 -15.78 9.44 4.62
CA TYR A 646 -15.78 8.66 5.87
C TYR A 646 -16.83 9.13 6.87
N TYR A 647 -16.97 10.45 7.06
CA TYR A 647 -18.00 10.99 7.96
C TYR A 647 -19.39 10.55 7.51
N HIS A 648 -19.76 10.81 6.26
CA HIS A 648 -21.10 10.49 5.77
C HIS A 648 -21.35 8.96 5.66
N LEU A 649 -20.35 8.18 5.24
CA LEU A 649 -20.44 6.72 5.19
C LEU A 649 -20.67 6.10 6.57
N SER A 650 -20.01 6.63 7.63
CA SER A 650 -20.20 6.13 9.00
C SER A 650 -21.64 6.34 9.50
N ARG A 651 -22.25 7.48 9.17
CA ARG A 651 -23.65 7.77 9.50
C ARG A 651 -24.60 6.87 8.73
N PHE A 652 -24.36 6.66 7.43
CA PHE A 652 -25.17 5.75 6.61
C PHE A 652 -25.11 4.31 7.15
N LEU A 653 -23.91 3.74 7.31
CA LEU A 653 -23.74 2.38 7.83
C LEU A 653 -24.19 2.24 9.29
N GLY A 654 -24.16 3.32 10.08
CA GLY A 654 -24.26 3.24 11.55
C GLY A 654 -23.03 2.57 12.19
N GLY A 655 -21.98 2.38 11.39
CA GLY A 655 -20.78 1.61 11.69
C GLY A 655 -19.53 2.49 11.59
N GLY A 656 -18.56 2.23 12.48
CA GLY A 656 -17.34 3.02 12.61
C GLY A 656 -17.59 4.40 13.24
N HIS A 657 -16.69 4.86 14.11
CA HIS A 657 -16.85 6.16 14.78
C HIS A 657 -15.98 7.23 14.14
N VAL A 658 -16.58 8.04 13.27
CA VAL A 658 -15.95 9.18 12.59
C VAL A 658 -16.55 10.50 13.09
N GLU A 659 -15.68 11.45 13.44
CA GLU A 659 -16.06 12.80 13.85
C GLU A 659 -16.61 13.64 12.68
N PRO A 660 -17.60 14.53 12.90
CA PRO A 660 -18.18 15.37 11.85
C PRO A 660 -17.16 16.20 11.07
N ALA A 661 -17.37 16.31 9.76
CA ALA A 661 -16.52 17.04 8.83
C ALA A 661 -17.35 17.82 7.81
N ILE A 662 -16.87 19.00 7.39
CA ILE A 662 -17.51 19.86 6.40
C ILE A 662 -16.49 20.42 5.40
N VAL A 663 -16.94 20.90 4.24
CA VAL A 663 -16.09 21.54 3.23
C VAL A 663 -15.70 22.95 3.71
N ARG A 664 -14.44 23.34 3.54
CA ARG A 664 -13.92 24.68 3.89
C ARG A 664 -12.93 25.17 2.84
N THR A 665 -13.11 26.37 2.31
CA THR A 665 -12.03 27.07 1.57
C THR A 665 -11.15 27.87 2.53
N MET A 666 -9.89 28.14 2.15
CA MET A 666 -8.98 29.01 2.89
C MET A 666 -8.22 29.94 1.93
N ASP A 667 -8.09 31.22 2.24
CA ASP A 667 -7.28 32.18 1.45
C ASP A 667 -5.80 31.74 1.36
N VAL A 668 -5.29 31.70 0.12
CA VAL A 668 -3.94 31.19 -0.16
C VAL A 668 -2.85 32.14 0.37
N ALA A 669 -3.06 33.45 0.36
CA ALA A 669 -2.09 34.40 0.89
C ALA A 669 -1.94 34.28 2.42
N ALA A 670 -3.03 33.95 3.12
CA ALA A 670 -3.00 33.63 4.55
C ALA A 670 -2.51 32.19 4.85
N HIS A 671 -2.67 31.24 3.92
CA HIS A 671 -2.10 29.89 4.04
C HIS A 671 -0.57 29.89 3.90
N LYS A 672 -0.01 30.66 2.96
CA LYS A 672 1.45 30.75 2.67
C LYS A 672 2.37 30.83 3.91
N PRO A 673 2.18 31.76 4.88
CA PRO A 673 3.05 31.84 6.07
C PRO A 673 2.94 30.61 6.99
N LEU A 674 1.79 29.93 7.03
CA LEU A 674 1.62 28.68 7.79
C LEU A 674 2.28 27.50 7.07
N ALA A 675 2.24 27.48 5.73
CA ALA A 675 2.93 26.50 4.91
C ALA A 675 4.47 26.67 4.95
N ASP A 676 4.98 27.90 4.92
CA ASP A 676 6.41 28.19 5.15
C ASP A 676 6.86 27.81 6.57
N LEU A 677 6.03 28.07 7.59
CA LEU A 677 6.28 27.61 8.95
C LEU A 677 6.29 26.06 9.05
N GLY A 678 5.34 25.40 8.40
CA GLY A 678 5.28 23.94 8.29
C GLY A 678 6.55 23.36 7.64
N LYS A 679 6.92 23.90 6.47
CA LYS A 679 8.17 23.59 5.75
C LYS A 679 9.43 23.80 6.58
N ALA A 680 9.50 24.88 7.37
CA ALA A 680 10.65 25.17 8.22
C ALA A 680 10.75 24.27 9.46
N LYS A 681 9.62 23.90 10.07
CA LYS A 681 9.56 23.20 11.37
C LYS A 681 9.32 21.68 11.26
N ALA A 682 8.89 21.17 10.09
CA ALA A 682 8.58 19.76 9.88
C ALA A 682 9.73 18.82 10.27
N THR A 683 9.48 17.88 11.18
CA THR A 683 10.51 17.00 11.77
C THR A 683 10.83 15.79 10.89
N GLY A 684 9.85 15.25 10.18
CA GLY A 684 10.02 14.14 9.24
C GLY A 684 10.28 14.64 7.82
N SER A 685 11.21 14.01 7.07
CA SER A 685 11.52 14.44 5.71
C SER A 685 10.39 14.23 4.71
N ASN A 686 9.48 13.27 4.94
CA ASN A 686 8.26 13.14 4.13
C ASN A 686 7.37 14.39 4.30
N ASN A 687 6.87 14.63 5.52
CA ASN A 687 6.08 15.81 5.89
C ASN A 687 6.73 17.14 5.41
N ARG A 688 8.05 17.29 5.54
CA ARG A 688 8.78 18.48 5.05
C ARG A 688 8.76 18.62 3.52
N ASN A 689 8.93 17.53 2.78
CA ASN A 689 8.80 17.54 1.33
C ASN A 689 7.38 17.91 0.91
N GLN A 690 6.36 17.32 1.56
CA GLN A 690 4.95 17.61 1.28
C GLN A 690 4.58 19.08 1.57
N TRP A 691 5.05 19.66 2.69
CA TRP A 691 4.93 21.09 2.93
C TRP A 691 5.69 21.94 1.90
N THR A 692 6.83 21.47 1.39
CA THR A 692 7.61 22.18 0.36
C THR A 692 6.89 22.19 -0.98
N GLU A 693 6.27 21.07 -1.39
CA GLU A 693 5.49 20.97 -2.62
C GLU A 693 4.20 21.78 -2.52
N LEU A 694 3.42 21.62 -1.44
CA LEU A 694 2.22 22.41 -1.19
C LEU A 694 2.52 23.91 -1.22
N ARG A 695 3.63 24.33 -0.60
CA ARG A 695 4.06 25.74 -0.61
C ARG A 695 4.48 26.23 -2.01
N ALA A 696 4.90 25.34 -2.92
CA ALA A 696 5.17 25.68 -4.31
C ALA A 696 3.88 25.72 -5.15
N LEU A 697 2.93 24.83 -4.88
CA LEU A 697 1.58 24.86 -5.44
C LEU A 697 0.84 26.15 -5.04
N ASP A 698 1.07 26.66 -3.82
CA ASP A 698 0.58 27.97 -3.38
C ASP A 698 1.17 29.15 -4.16
N GLU A 699 2.31 29.02 -4.85
CA GLU A 699 2.79 30.06 -5.78
C GLU A 699 2.28 29.87 -7.20
N SER A 700 2.18 28.63 -7.69
CA SER A 700 1.72 28.38 -9.06
C SER A 700 0.20 28.51 -9.20
N HIS A 701 -0.56 28.28 -8.11
CA HIS A 701 -2.02 28.15 -8.07
C HIS A 701 -2.57 27.15 -9.12
N SER A 702 -1.71 26.26 -9.63
CA SER A 702 -1.87 25.64 -10.96
C SER A 702 -2.65 24.33 -10.96
N ASN A 703 -3.37 24.02 -9.87
CA ASN A 703 -4.11 22.76 -9.73
C ASN A 703 -5.59 23.02 -9.40
N PRO A 704 -6.53 22.80 -10.34
CA PRO A 704 -7.95 23.07 -10.14
C PRO A 704 -8.67 22.06 -9.23
N ALA A 705 -7.99 21.00 -8.77
CA ALA A 705 -8.48 20.12 -7.69
C ALA A 705 -8.01 20.56 -6.30
N LEU A 706 -7.16 21.60 -6.21
CA LEU A 706 -6.73 22.22 -4.96
C LEU A 706 -7.26 23.64 -4.81
N TYR A 707 -7.24 24.44 -5.88
CA TYR A 707 -7.54 25.87 -5.81
C TYR A 707 -8.86 26.21 -6.51
N THR A 708 -9.51 27.28 -6.04
CA THR A 708 -10.64 27.92 -6.73
C THR A 708 -10.26 28.34 -8.15
N LYS A 709 -11.25 28.53 -9.02
CA LYS A 709 -11.02 28.91 -10.44
C LYS A 709 -10.27 30.24 -10.62
N ASP A 710 -10.25 31.10 -9.61
CA ASP A 710 -9.50 32.36 -9.57
C ASP A 710 -8.14 32.27 -8.84
N GLY A 711 -7.77 31.08 -8.39
CA GLY A 711 -6.53 30.78 -7.66
C GLY A 711 -6.47 31.26 -6.21
N LYS A 712 -7.43 32.06 -5.73
CA LYS A 712 -7.29 32.76 -4.43
C LYS A 712 -7.45 31.86 -3.22
N GLN A 713 -8.13 30.72 -3.34
CA GLN A 713 -8.51 29.90 -2.18
C GLN A 713 -8.17 28.43 -2.38
N LEU A 714 -7.71 27.79 -1.31
CA LEU A 714 -7.41 26.37 -1.19
C LEU A 714 -8.65 25.60 -0.68
N TYR A 715 -9.04 24.54 -1.37
CA TYR A 715 -10.09 23.61 -0.96
C TYR A 715 -9.58 22.60 0.08
N GLY A 716 -10.34 22.43 1.15
CA GLY A 716 -10.10 21.40 2.16
C GLY A 716 -11.38 20.93 2.84
N ALA A 717 -11.21 19.95 3.71
CA ALA A 717 -12.19 19.55 4.71
C ALA A 717 -11.70 20.04 6.08
N ILE A 718 -12.64 20.52 6.90
CA ILE A 718 -12.42 20.74 8.33
C ILE A 718 -13.18 19.66 9.10
N GLN A 719 -12.49 18.93 9.98
CA GLN A 719 -13.05 17.87 10.82
C GLN A 719 -12.92 18.23 12.30
N ALA A 720 -13.94 17.91 13.10
CA ALA A 720 -13.89 18.03 14.55
C ALA A 720 -12.77 17.15 15.15
N ASN A 721 -12.08 17.64 16.18
CA ASN A 721 -11.06 16.85 16.87
C ASN A 721 -11.68 16.14 18.09
N PRO A 722 -11.55 14.80 18.20
CA PRO A 722 -12.19 14.03 19.26
C PRO A 722 -11.61 14.37 20.64
N THR A 723 -12.46 14.36 21.67
CA THR A 723 -12.06 14.64 23.05
C THR A 723 -11.70 13.36 23.80
N GLY A 724 -10.51 13.32 24.42
CA GLY A 724 -10.08 12.15 25.20
C GLY A 724 -9.53 11.00 24.35
N GLU A 725 -9.13 11.27 23.11
CA GLU A 725 -8.47 10.29 22.25
C GLU A 725 -7.16 9.75 22.87
N GLN A 726 -6.93 8.46 22.68
CA GLN A 726 -5.72 7.71 23.04
C GLN A 726 -5.37 6.76 21.89
N SER A 727 -4.10 6.40 21.75
CA SER A 727 -3.70 5.26 20.91
C SER A 727 -4.51 4.02 21.31
N TYR A 728 -5.05 3.27 20.34
CA TYR A 728 -5.74 2.02 20.63
C TYR A 728 -4.72 1.00 21.18
N PRO A 729 -4.88 0.50 22.42
CA PRO A 729 -3.87 -0.35 23.06
C PRO A 729 -3.47 -1.56 22.20
N HIS A 730 -2.16 -1.81 22.08
CA HIS A 730 -1.52 -2.80 21.20
C HIS A 730 -1.71 -2.56 19.69
N LEU A 731 -2.91 -2.20 19.22
CA LEU A 731 -3.19 -2.04 17.80
C LEU A 731 -2.42 -0.89 17.15
N SER A 732 -2.29 0.27 17.81
CA SER A 732 -1.55 1.42 17.26
C SER A 732 -0.06 1.14 17.02
N ASP A 733 0.52 0.14 17.68
CA ASP A 733 1.95 -0.18 17.63
C ASP A 733 2.27 -1.27 16.58
N LEU A 734 1.27 -1.74 15.82
CA LEU A 734 1.44 -2.80 14.82
C LEU A 734 2.09 -2.28 13.53
N GLY A 735 3.05 -3.06 13.01
CA GLY A 735 3.78 -2.76 11.78
C GLY A 735 3.01 -3.11 10.49
N GLY A 736 1.83 -2.53 10.29
CA GLY A 736 1.06 -2.66 9.04
C GLY A 736 -0.01 -3.77 9.03
N ALA A 737 -0.73 -3.85 7.90
CA ALA A 737 -1.94 -4.68 7.76
C ALA A 737 -1.67 -6.19 7.94
N GLY A 738 -0.47 -6.66 7.62
CA GLY A 738 -0.05 -8.04 7.89
C GLY A 738 0.09 -8.36 9.38
N ALA A 739 0.58 -7.40 10.18
CA ALA A 739 0.65 -7.53 11.64
C ALA A 739 -0.74 -7.43 12.28
N PHE A 740 -1.60 -6.54 11.77
CA PHE A 740 -3.02 -6.49 12.14
C PHE A 740 -3.74 -7.81 11.88
N ALA A 741 -3.56 -8.41 10.69
CA ALA A 741 -4.18 -9.68 10.31
C ALA A 741 -3.73 -10.88 11.19
N GLY A 742 -2.57 -10.77 11.85
CA GLY A 742 -2.07 -11.75 12.83
C GLY A 742 -2.30 -11.38 14.30
N SER A 743 -3.01 -10.28 14.59
CA SER A 743 -3.23 -9.80 15.96
C SER A 743 -4.23 -10.67 16.73
N ALA A 744 -4.05 -10.73 18.06
CA ALA A 744 -4.96 -11.47 18.94
C ALA A 744 -6.36 -10.82 19.00
N GLU A 745 -6.44 -9.52 18.74
CA GLU A 745 -7.66 -8.74 18.58
C GLU A 745 -8.42 -9.15 17.32
N PHE A 746 -7.75 -9.14 16.15
CA PHE A 746 -8.40 -9.51 14.88
C PHE A 746 -8.76 -11.00 14.83
N ALA A 747 -7.99 -11.88 15.47
CA ALA A 747 -8.32 -13.30 15.62
C ALA A 747 -9.68 -13.55 16.31
N LYS A 748 -10.19 -12.60 17.12
CA LYS A 748 -11.54 -12.65 17.69
C LYS A 748 -12.62 -12.30 16.66
N VAL A 749 -12.31 -11.40 15.72
CA VAL A 749 -13.21 -10.97 14.62
C VAL A 749 -13.35 -12.07 13.56
N THR A 750 -12.28 -12.85 13.33
CA THR A 750 -12.24 -13.95 12.35
C THR A 750 -12.67 -15.31 12.93
N ASN A 751 -13.16 -15.37 14.16
CA ASN A 751 -13.51 -16.62 14.83
C ASN A 751 -14.71 -17.30 14.13
N PRO A 752 -14.62 -18.55 13.66
CA PRO A 752 -15.72 -19.22 12.94
C PRO A 752 -16.86 -19.72 13.84
N ASN A 753 -16.90 -19.33 15.13
CA ASN A 753 -17.91 -19.74 16.11
C ASN A 753 -18.74 -18.52 16.55
N PRO A 754 -20.08 -18.61 16.67
CA PRO A 754 -20.93 -17.49 17.11
C PRO A 754 -20.52 -16.90 18.47
N LEU A 755 -20.78 -15.59 18.66
CA LEU A 755 -20.52 -14.81 19.88
C LEU A 755 -21.40 -15.22 21.07
N ARG A 756 -21.16 -16.43 21.60
CA ARG A 756 -21.80 -16.95 22.82
C ARG A 756 -21.08 -16.47 24.09
N LEU A 757 -20.97 -15.15 24.24
CA LEU A 757 -20.26 -14.54 25.37
C LEU A 757 -21.21 -14.24 26.54
N ASN A 758 -20.92 -14.80 27.71
CA ASN A 758 -21.62 -14.45 28.95
C ASN A 758 -21.22 -13.05 29.40
N TYR A 759 -21.97 -12.05 28.95
CA TYR A 759 -21.74 -10.63 29.23
C TYR A 759 -22.01 -10.21 30.69
N LYS A 760 -22.62 -11.11 31.49
CA LYS A 760 -22.81 -10.94 32.93
C LYS A 760 -21.83 -11.81 33.73
N ASP A 761 -21.35 -11.28 34.84
CA ASP A 761 -20.61 -12.02 35.85
C ASP A 761 -21.54 -12.87 36.76
N ALA A 762 -20.96 -13.63 37.68
CA ALA A 762 -21.70 -14.47 38.64
C ALA A 762 -22.57 -13.68 39.64
N SER A 763 -22.46 -12.34 39.69
CA SER A 763 -23.34 -11.44 40.45
C SER A 763 -24.44 -10.79 39.59
N GLY A 764 -24.50 -11.12 38.29
CA GLY A 764 -25.45 -10.56 37.33
C GLY A 764 -25.07 -9.18 36.78
N LYS A 765 -23.89 -8.66 37.10
CA LYS A 765 -23.38 -7.36 36.63
C LYS A 765 -22.64 -7.48 35.30
N LEU A 766 -22.52 -6.39 34.55
CA LEU A 766 -21.78 -6.36 33.29
C LEU A 766 -20.30 -6.69 33.50
N ASN A 767 -19.79 -7.69 32.77
CA ASN A 767 -18.38 -8.06 32.79
C ASN A 767 -17.59 -7.17 31.80
N GLN A 768 -16.82 -6.20 32.32
CA GLN A 768 -16.09 -5.23 31.51
C GLN A 768 -15.18 -5.85 30.44
N ALA A 769 -14.54 -6.99 30.71
CA ALA A 769 -13.67 -7.64 29.73
C ALA A 769 -14.46 -8.23 28.55
N ILE A 770 -15.65 -8.79 28.83
CA ILE A 770 -16.55 -9.31 27.80
C ILE A 770 -17.21 -8.18 27.01
N VAL A 771 -17.67 -7.12 27.67
CA VAL A 771 -18.22 -5.93 26.98
C VAL A 771 -17.15 -5.29 26.09
N GLN A 772 -15.91 -5.17 26.57
CA GLN A 772 -14.79 -4.69 25.76
C GLN A 772 -14.53 -5.58 24.54
N GLN A 773 -14.64 -6.91 24.67
CA GLN A 773 -14.48 -7.84 23.55
C GLN A 773 -15.58 -7.66 22.49
N ILE A 774 -16.85 -7.53 22.90
CA ILE A 774 -17.98 -7.31 21.98
C ILE A 774 -17.78 -5.99 21.21
N VAL A 775 -17.49 -4.90 21.92
CA VAL A 775 -17.21 -3.58 21.32
C VAL A 775 -16.00 -3.63 20.38
N GLN A 776 -14.91 -4.29 20.78
CA GLN A 776 -13.72 -4.45 19.95
C GLN A 776 -14.01 -5.23 18.66
N ILE A 777 -14.82 -6.29 18.72
CA ILE A 777 -15.13 -7.09 17.53
C ILE A 777 -15.96 -6.29 16.53
N ARG A 778 -17.02 -5.60 17.01
CA ARG A 778 -17.85 -4.69 16.22
C ARG A 778 -17.00 -3.59 15.58
N ASP A 779 -16.20 -2.89 16.39
CA ASP A 779 -15.42 -1.73 15.93
C ASP A 779 -14.38 -2.15 14.86
N LEU A 780 -13.78 -3.33 14.99
CA LEU A 780 -12.86 -3.86 14.00
C LEU A 780 -13.54 -4.40 12.73
N SER A 781 -14.74 -5.00 12.82
CA SER A 781 -15.52 -5.39 11.64
C SER A 781 -15.96 -4.16 10.84
N ASP A 782 -16.38 -3.10 11.53
CA ASP A 782 -16.79 -1.84 10.92
C ASP A 782 -15.60 -1.13 10.26
N MET A 783 -14.46 -1.04 10.97
CA MET A 783 -13.23 -0.43 10.44
C MET A 783 -12.77 -1.13 9.16
N VAL A 784 -12.74 -2.47 9.15
CA VAL A 784 -12.36 -3.25 7.97
C VAL A 784 -13.34 -3.05 6.81
N LEU A 785 -14.65 -2.96 7.06
CA LEU A 785 -15.65 -2.67 6.02
C LEU A 785 -15.47 -1.25 5.45
N MET A 786 -15.37 -0.24 6.31
CA MET A 786 -15.21 1.15 5.88
C MET A 786 -13.90 1.37 5.12
N ASP A 787 -12.78 0.84 5.62
CA ASP A 787 -11.47 0.96 4.96
C ASP A 787 -11.41 0.18 3.63
N PHE A 788 -12.19 -0.90 3.49
CA PHE A 788 -12.38 -1.61 2.22
C PHE A 788 -13.20 -0.81 1.21
N ILE A 789 -14.30 -0.18 1.64
CA ILE A 789 -15.15 0.65 0.76
C ILE A 789 -14.38 1.89 0.28
N MET A 790 -13.79 2.62 1.22
CA MET A 790 -13.12 3.90 1.00
C MET A 790 -11.65 3.76 0.58
N GLY A 791 -11.13 2.55 0.40
CA GLY A 791 -9.76 2.32 -0.09
C GLY A 791 -8.69 3.01 0.73
N GLN A 792 -8.65 2.74 2.04
CA GLN A 792 -7.63 3.30 2.93
C GLN A 792 -6.36 2.43 2.93
N ALA A 793 -5.21 3.07 2.74
CA ALA A 793 -3.91 2.43 2.78
C ALA A 793 -3.28 2.44 4.18
N ASP A 794 -3.32 3.56 4.91
CA ASP A 794 -2.42 3.83 6.04
C ASP A 794 -3.00 3.59 7.44
N ARG A 795 -4.23 3.04 7.56
CA ARG A 795 -4.86 2.68 8.85
C ARG A 795 -3.93 1.90 9.76
N PHE A 796 -3.28 0.89 9.17
CA PHE A 796 -2.60 -0.18 9.90
C PHE A 796 -1.16 0.16 10.30
N SER A 797 -0.68 1.36 9.99
CA SER A 797 0.67 1.86 10.35
C SER A 797 0.64 2.91 11.48
N GLY A 798 -0.40 2.88 12.33
CA GLY A 798 -0.54 3.72 13.53
C GLY A 798 -1.83 4.53 13.62
N ASN A 799 -2.63 4.60 12.54
CA ASN A 799 -3.84 5.43 12.46
C ASN A 799 -5.11 4.76 13.05
N MET A 800 -4.93 3.93 14.09
CA MET A 800 -5.99 3.34 14.91
C MET A 800 -5.98 3.99 16.29
N HIS A 801 -7.11 4.56 16.73
CA HIS A 801 -7.24 5.29 18.00
C HIS A 801 -8.49 4.84 18.76
N SER A 802 -8.60 5.25 20.03
CA SER A 802 -9.77 4.99 20.87
C SER A 802 -10.10 6.15 21.80
N GLU A 803 -11.36 6.25 22.20
CA GLU A 803 -11.82 6.97 23.39
C GLU A 803 -12.26 5.97 24.46
N LYS A 804 -12.41 6.43 25.70
CA LYS A 804 -12.95 5.62 26.80
C LYS A 804 -14.40 6.00 27.06
N ILE A 805 -15.30 5.03 26.97
CA ILE A 805 -16.74 5.21 27.18
C ILE A 805 -17.21 4.39 28.38
N TYR A 806 -18.08 4.98 29.20
CA TYR A 806 -18.86 4.23 30.19
C TYR A 806 -20.08 3.62 29.50
N MET A 807 -20.42 2.38 29.81
CA MET A 807 -21.61 1.68 29.29
C MET A 807 -22.36 0.98 30.42
N TRP A 808 -23.69 1.08 30.44
CA TRP A 808 -24.54 0.42 31.44
C TRP A 808 -25.92 0.08 30.87
N ILE A 809 -26.65 -0.81 31.55
CA ILE A 809 -28.06 -1.08 31.23
C ILE A 809 -28.93 -0.35 32.25
N GLU A 810 -29.93 0.38 31.75
CA GLU A 810 -30.90 1.16 32.53
C GLU A 810 -32.29 0.96 31.94
N ASN A 811 -33.25 0.49 32.75
CA ASN A 811 -34.62 0.17 32.31
C ASN A 811 -34.70 -0.73 31.05
N GLY A 812 -33.72 -1.62 30.88
CA GLY A 812 -33.60 -2.50 29.72
C GLY A 812 -32.85 -1.90 28.52
N LEU A 813 -32.52 -0.60 28.52
CA LEU A 813 -31.81 0.08 27.42
C LEU A 813 -30.31 0.14 27.67
N LEU A 814 -29.52 0.10 26.59
CA LEU A 814 -28.05 0.24 26.65
C LEU A 814 -27.63 1.70 26.58
N LYS A 815 -27.32 2.28 27.73
CA LYS A 815 -26.78 3.64 27.88
C LYS A 815 -25.27 3.67 27.65
N ALA A 816 -24.78 4.76 27.05
CA ALA A 816 -23.34 5.02 26.95
C ALA A 816 -23.00 6.51 27.16
N LYS A 817 -21.81 6.81 27.71
CA LYS A 817 -21.32 8.19 27.89
C LYS A 817 -19.79 8.26 27.79
N THR A 818 -19.26 9.05 26.85
CA THR A 818 -17.81 9.30 26.71
C THR A 818 -17.23 9.88 27.98
N LYS A 819 -16.12 9.32 28.47
CA LYS A 819 -15.39 9.79 29.64
C LYS A 819 -14.70 11.12 29.31
N LYS A 820 -15.04 12.18 30.04
CA LYS A 820 -14.37 13.48 29.91
C LYS A 820 -12.87 13.34 30.24
N SER A 821 -12.02 14.01 29.46
CA SER A 821 -10.57 14.05 29.65
C SER A 821 -10.11 15.04 30.72
N ASP A 822 -10.89 16.10 30.94
CA ASP A 822 -10.74 17.07 32.02
C ASP A 822 -10.99 16.40 33.38
N PRO A 823 -10.01 16.35 34.30
CA PRO A 823 -10.14 15.63 35.58
C PRO A 823 -11.25 16.16 36.49
N ALA A 824 -11.50 17.48 36.50
CA ALA A 824 -12.55 18.08 37.33
C ALA A 824 -13.94 17.71 36.79
N LYS A 825 -14.14 17.91 35.48
CA LYS A 825 -15.41 17.58 34.82
C LYS A 825 -15.66 16.06 34.77
N ALA A 826 -14.61 15.24 34.81
CA ALA A 826 -14.71 13.78 34.98
C ALA A 826 -15.14 13.39 36.40
N GLY A 827 -14.67 14.08 37.43
CA GLY A 827 -15.12 13.91 38.82
C GLY A 827 -16.60 14.26 39.02
N GLU A 828 -17.09 15.28 38.33
CA GLU A 828 -18.53 15.60 38.26
C GLU A 828 -19.32 14.54 37.48
N GLN A 829 -18.81 14.13 36.31
CA GLN A 829 -19.43 13.10 35.48
C GLN A 829 -19.61 11.79 36.23
N LEU A 830 -18.64 11.38 37.05
CA LEU A 830 -18.72 10.16 37.85
C LEU A 830 -19.90 10.14 38.84
N LYS A 831 -20.44 11.29 39.25
CA LYS A 831 -21.67 11.38 40.07
C LYS A 831 -22.94 11.06 39.26
N GLN A 832 -22.85 11.05 37.94
CA GLN A 832 -23.95 10.77 36.99
C GLN A 832 -23.83 9.39 36.31
N ILE A 833 -22.80 8.60 36.65
CA ILE A 833 -22.57 7.25 36.09
C ILE A 833 -22.91 6.24 37.19
N PRO A 834 -23.79 5.25 36.94
CA PRO A 834 -24.19 4.32 37.98
C PRO A 834 -23.07 3.32 38.32
N PRO A 835 -23.00 2.77 39.56
CA PRO A 835 -21.89 1.91 40.01
C PRO A 835 -21.76 0.54 39.30
N ASN A 836 -22.68 0.20 38.39
CA ASN A 836 -22.65 -1.00 37.55
C ASN A 836 -22.13 -0.72 36.12
N ALA A 837 -21.79 0.53 35.80
CA ALA A 837 -21.25 0.89 34.49
C ALA A 837 -19.82 0.35 34.30
N VAL A 838 -19.56 -0.20 33.11
CA VAL A 838 -18.23 -0.67 32.70
C VAL A 838 -17.53 0.38 31.85
N LEU A 839 -16.20 0.48 31.95
CA LEU A 839 -15.38 1.39 31.17
C LEU A 839 -14.65 0.62 30.05
N VAL A 840 -14.96 0.93 28.80
CA VAL A 840 -14.37 0.26 27.63
C VAL A 840 -13.75 1.26 26.65
N ASN A 841 -12.78 0.80 25.86
CA ASN A 841 -12.21 1.57 24.76
C ASN A 841 -13.06 1.34 23.51
N ARG A 842 -13.68 2.40 22.98
CA ARG A 842 -14.35 2.43 21.67
C ARG A 842 -13.39 3.00 20.63
N MET A 843 -13.28 2.38 19.46
CA MET A 843 -12.41 2.84 18.39
C MET A 843 -12.84 4.20 17.83
N ILE A 844 -11.89 5.02 17.42
CA ILE A 844 -12.10 6.25 16.65
C ILE A 844 -11.38 6.10 15.30
N MET A 845 -12.11 6.32 14.22
CA MET A 845 -11.60 6.34 12.85
C MET A 845 -11.29 7.78 12.44
N LYS A 846 -10.05 8.21 12.74
CA LYS A 846 -9.52 9.55 12.43
C LYS A 846 -8.37 9.48 11.41
N ASP A 847 -7.91 10.65 10.96
CA ASP A 847 -6.83 10.82 9.98
C ASP A 847 -7.07 9.89 8.76
N ASN A 848 -8.27 10.06 8.17
CA ASN A 848 -8.82 9.24 7.08
C ASN A 848 -8.45 9.78 5.68
N ASP A 849 -7.43 10.64 5.60
CA ASP A 849 -7.08 11.38 4.39
C ASP A 849 -6.33 10.56 3.33
N ALA A 850 -5.86 9.35 3.62
CA ALA A 850 -5.21 8.49 2.63
C ALA A 850 -6.20 7.64 1.79
N GLY A 851 -7.52 7.81 1.94
CA GLY A 851 -8.55 7.05 1.20
C GLY A 851 -8.62 7.33 -0.31
N LEU A 852 -9.13 6.35 -1.07
CA LEU A 852 -9.49 6.36 -2.50
C LEU A 852 -8.39 6.66 -3.54
N ILE A 853 -7.22 7.18 -3.14
CA ILE A 853 -6.15 7.60 -4.08
C ILE A 853 -4.85 6.80 -3.99
N SER A 854 -4.66 5.99 -2.94
CA SER A 854 -3.35 5.46 -2.53
C SER A 854 -3.20 3.93 -2.61
N GLY A 855 -4.30 3.20 -2.57
CA GLY A 855 -4.33 1.75 -2.45
C GLY A 855 -5.63 1.27 -1.80
N ASN A 856 -5.65 0.06 -1.24
CA ASN A 856 -6.73 -0.43 -0.40
C ASN A 856 -6.21 -1.59 0.48
N SER A 857 -5.67 -1.27 1.66
CA SER A 857 -4.99 -2.26 2.50
C SER A 857 -5.93 -3.35 3.00
N ALA A 858 -7.21 -3.05 3.23
CA ALA A 858 -8.20 -4.05 3.64
C ALA A 858 -8.47 -5.10 2.54
N LYS A 859 -8.49 -4.66 1.27
CA LYS A 859 -8.67 -5.51 0.08
C LYS A 859 -7.40 -6.26 -0.31
N THR A 860 -6.23 -5.60 -0.27
CA THR A 860 -4.90 -6.21 -0.52
C THR A 860 -4.57 -7.32 0.48
N TYR A 861 -4.98 -7.20 1.74
CA TYR A 861 -4.73 -8.22 2.76
C TYR A 861 -5.91 -9.18 2.97
N HIS A 862 -6.94 -9.14 2.11
CA HIS A 862 -8.16 -9.96 2.18
C HIS A 862 -8.79 -9.97 3.59
N LEU A 863 -8.95 -8.79 4.21
CA LEU A 863 -9.45 -8.68 5.58
C LEU A 863 -10.96 -8.89 5.67
N LEU A 864 -11.73 -8.38 4.70
CA LEU A 864 -13.18 -8.49 4.67
C LEU A 864 -13.65 -9.93 4.41
N GLU A 865 -12.86 -10.67 3.62
CA GLU A 865 -13.03 -12.10 3.36
C GLU A 865 -12.80 -12.97 4.61
N LYS A 866 -12.17 -12.43 5.67
CA LYS A 866 -11.83 -13.13 6.91
C LYS A 866 -12.74 -12.80 8.09
N ILE A 867 -13.40 -11.64 8.13
CA ILE A 867 -14.26 -11.30 9.28
C ILE A 867 -15.43 -12.28 9.38
N SER A 868 -15.66 -12.86 10.55
CA SER A 868 -16.73 -13.83 10.82
C SER A 868 -17.86 -13.24 11.66
N HIS A 869 -17.64 -12.06 12.23
CA HIS A 869 -18.63 -11.30 13.01
C HIS A 869 -18.83 -9.93 12.39
N MET A 870 -20.08 -9.46 12.41
CA MET A 870 -20.47 -8.10 12.01
C MET A 870 -21.72 -7.67 12.80
N ASP A 871 -21.89 -6.36 12.98
CA ASP A 871 -23.14 -5.81 13.52
C ASP A 871 -24.29 -5.95 12.50
N SER A 872 -25.45 -6.42 12.96
CA SER A 872 -26.61 -6.72 12.11
C SER A 872 -27.15 -5.49 11.38
N LYS A 873 -27.16 -4.33 12.05
CA LYS A 873 -27.63 -3.05 11.51
C LYS A 873 -26.67 -2.49 10.46
N THR A 874 -25.36 -2.64 10.68
CA THR A 874 -24.29 -2.31 9.73
C THR A 874 -24.38 -3.16 8.47
N TYR A 875 -24.59 -4.48 8.60
CA TYR A 875 -24.80 -5.37 7.44
C TYR A 875 -26.05 -4.98 6.65
N MET A 876 -27.19 -4.73 7.31
CA MET A 876 -28.43 -4.36 6.62
C MET A 876 -28.31 -3.00 5.92
N ARG A 877 -27.65 -2.02 6.54
CA ARG A 877 -27.37 -0.71 5.94
C ARG A 877 -26.36 -0.77 4.80
N LEU A 878 -25.44 -1.73 4.78
CA LEU A 878 -24.57 -1.98 3.61
C LEU A 878 -25.38 -2.46 2.39
N LEU A 879 -26.37 -3.35 2.60
CA LEU A 879 -27.27 -3.79 1.52
C LEU A 879 -28.15 -2.64 1.01
N ASP A 880 -28.52 -1.69 1.88
CA ASP A 880 -29.30 -0.53 1.49
C ASP A 880 -28.46 0.49 0.71
N LEU A 881 -27.25 0.79 1.21
CA LEU A 881 -26.26 1.63 0.54
C LEU A 881 -25.98 1.14 -0.90
N GLN A 882 -25.94 -0.18 -1.11
CA GLN A 882 -25.77 -0.74 -2.44
C GLN A 882 -26.89 -0.30 -3.42
N LYS A 883 -28.15 -0.22 -2.97
CA LYS A 883 -29.28 0.25 -3.79
C LYS A 883 -29.19 1.75 -4.03
N GLU A 884 -28.92 2.52 -2.97
CA GLU A 884 -28.80 3.97 -3.04
C GLU A 884 -27.69 4.43 -4.00
N LEU A 885 -26.56 3.72 -4.03
CA LEU A 885 -25.45 3.98 -4.96
C LEU A 885 -25.77 3.64 -6.44
N GLN A 886 -26.97 3.15 -6.78
CA GLN A 886 -27.43 3.06 -8.17
C GLN A 886 -28.19 4.33 -8.61
N LYS A 887 -28.60 5.21 -7.67
CA LYS A 887 -29.44 6.39 -7.96
C LYS A 887 -28.62 7.57 -8.51
N PRO A 888 -29.05 8.24 -9.60
CA PRO A 888 -28.34 9.40 -10.16
C PRO A 888 -28.15 10.57 -9.18
N GLU A 889 -29.14 10.85 -8.35
CA GLU A 889 -29.11 11.92 -7.35
C GLU A 889 -28.09 11.67 -6.23
N VAL A 890 -27.84 10.40 -5.88
CA VAL A 890 -26.78 10.01 -4.94
C VAL A 890 -25.41 10.19 -5.60
N ALA A 891 -25.27 9.82 -6.88
CA ALA A 891 -24.06 10.06 -7.65
C ALA A 891 -23.74 11.56 -7.80
N GLN A 892 -24.76 12.40 -7.99
CA GLN A 892 -24.64 13.85 -8.02
C GLN A 892 -24.22 14.42 -6.65
N TRP A 893 -24.91 14.03 -5.57
CA TRP A 893 -24.62 14.47 -4.21
C TRP A 893 -23.16 14.19 -3.78
N PHE A 894 -22.63 13.00 -4.09
CA PHE A 894 -21.21 12.69 -3.82
C PHE A 894 -20.22 13.61 -4.56
N GLN A 895 -20.59 14.12 -5.74
CA GLN A 895 -19.73 15.03 -6.52
C GLN A 895 -19.86 16.49 -6.07
N GLU A 896 -21.08 16.96 -5.79
CA GLU A 896 -21.37 18.38 -5.50
C GLU A 896 -21.19 18.77 -4.02
N GLU A 897 -21.47 17.84 -3.09
CA GLU A 897 -21.42 18.08 -1.65
C GLU A 897 -20.18 17.44 -0.98
N ILE A 898 -19.74 16.28 -1.48
CA ILE A 898 -18.60 15.51 -0.91
C ILE A 898 -17.31 15.69 -1.72
N LEU A 899 -17.36 16.36 -2.88
CA LEU A 899 -16.22 16.68 -3.76
C LEU A 899 -15.50 15.44 -4.35
N PHE A 900 -16.20 14.31 -4.51
CA PHE A 900 -15.67 13.17 -5.27
C PHE A 900 -15.59 13.49 -6.77
N THR A 901 -14.59 12.96 -7.47
CA THR A 901 -14.69 12.84 -8.94
C THR A 901 -15.62 11.67 -9.32
N PRO A 902 -16.13 11.61 -10.57
CA PRO A 902 -16.84 10.43 -11.08
C PRO A 902 -16.09 9.11 -10.87
N ALA A 903 -14.76 9.13 -10.94
CA ALA A 903 -13.93 7.96 -10.69
C ALA A 903 -13.93 7.54 -9.21
N ASN A 904 -13.87 8.50 -8.28
CA ASN A 904 -13.95 8.21 -6.84
C ASN A 904 -15.31 7.64 -6.45
N PHE A 905 -16.40 8.22 -6.95
CA PHE A 905 -17.75 7.67 -6.75
C PHE A 905 -17.86 6.24 -7.31
N LYS A 906 -17.36 6.01 -8.54
CA LYS A 906 -17.33 4.66 -9.13
C LYS A 906 -16.52 3.69 -8.28
N THR A 907 -15.36 4.08 -7.75
CA THR A 907 -14.53 3.23 -6.87
C THR A 907 -15.27 2.86 -5.58
N VAL A 908 -15.96 3.81 -4.93
CA VAL A 908 -16.80 3.52 -3.75
C VAL A 908 -17.92 2.55 -4.11
N LYS A 909 -18.64 2.79 -5.22
CA LYS A 909 -19.69 1.89 -5.70
C LYS A 909 -19.17 0.47 -5.99
N ASP A 910 -18.10 0.35 -6.78
CA ASP A 910 -17.47 -0.93 -7.11
C ASP A 910 -17.01 -1.69 -5.86
N ASN A 911 -16.50 -0.98 -4.84
CA ASN A 911 -16.09 -1.59 -3.57
C ASN A 911 -17.29 -1.98 -2.69
N VAL A 912 -18.41 -1.23 -2.69
CA VAL A 912 -19.66 -1.63 -2.00
C VAL A 912 -20.29 -2.85 -2.68
N ASP A 913 -20.41 -2.85 -4.01
CA ASP A 913 -20.89 -3.99 -4.79
C ASP A 913 -20.05 -5.25 -4.51
N GLN A 914 -18.71 -5.12 -4.41
CA GLN A 914 -17.83 -6.22 -4.01
C GLN A 914 -17.98 -6.61 -2.53
N ALA A 915 -18.10 -5.65 -1.61
CA ALA A 915 -18.24 -5.91 -0.17
C ALA A 915 -19.52 -6.68 0.14
N VAL A 916 -20.64 -6.30 -0.49
CA VAL A 916 -21.89 -7.07 -0.42
C VAL A 916 -21.69 -8.47 -0.99
N GLY A 917 -21.05 -8.61 -2.16
CA GLY A 917 -20.76 -9.92 -2.76
C GLY A 917 -19.97 -10.86 -1.83
N ILE A 918 -18.95 -10.34 -1.14
CA ILE A 918 -18.14 -11.09 -0.17
C ILE A 918 -18.97 -11.53 1.04
N LEU A 919 -19.72 -10.60 1.64
CA LEU A 919 -20.42 -10.83 2.90
C LEU A 919 -21.71 -11.65 2.71
N ALA A 920 -22.50 -11.35 1.69
CA ALA A 920 -23.75 -12.08 1.38
C ALA A 920 -23.47 -13.54 0.98
N ALA A 921 -22.38 -13.82 0.27
CA ALA A 921 -21.98 -15.20 -0.05
C ALA A 921 -21.60 -16.04 1.18
N ARG A 922 -21.20 -15.38 2.28
CA ARG A 922 -20.72 -15.98 3.54
C ARG A 922 -21.75 -15.95 4.67
N LYS A 923 -22.76 -15.08 4.59
CA LYS A 923 -23.90 -15.04 5.52
C LYS A 923 -24.54 -16.43 5.64
N ASP A 924 -25.01 -16.75 6.85
CA ASP A 924 -25.62 -18.02 7.24
C ASP A 924 -24.72 -19.26 7.08
N LYS A 925 -23.40 -19.05 6.84
CA LYS A 925 -22.37 -20.11 6.73
C LYS A 925 -21.14 -19.85 7.61
N SER A 926 -20.58 -18.64 7.50
CA SER A 926 -19.30 -18.25 8.12
C SER A 926 -19.23 -16.76 8.47
N LEU A 927 -20.33 -16.03 8.33
CA LEU A 927 -20.51 -14.65 8.78
C LEU A 927 -21.77 -14.62 9.66
N PHE A 928 -21.58 -14.24 10.91
CA PHE A 928 -22.62 -14.07 11.92
C PHE A 928 -22.92 -12.59 12.11
N LEU A 929 -24.20 -12.27 12.32
CA LEU A 929 -24.68 -10.89 12.54
C LEU A 929 -24.90 -10.63 14.03
N ASP A 930 -23.91 -11.03 14.84
CA ASP A 930 -23.96 -11.17 16.30
C ASP A 930 -23.06 -10.19 17.06
N ALA A 931 -22.35 -9.30 16.37
CA ALA A 931 -21.54 -8.24 17.02
C ALA A 931 -22.37 -7.01 17.43
N ASN A 932 -23.70 -7.06 17.34
CA ASN A 932 -24.58 -5.97 17.77
C ASN A 932 -24.51 -5.79 19.30
N VAL A 933 -23.96 -4.67 19.76
CA VAL A 933 -23.67 -4.48 21.19
C VAL A 933 -24.93 -4.44 22.06
N THR A 934 -26.04 -3.85 21.57
CA THR A 934 -27.32 -3.80 22.31
C THR A 934 -27.88 -5.21 22.54
N ALA A 935 -28.02 -5.99 21.47
CA ALA A 935 -28.55 -7.35 21.52
C ALA A 935 -27.61 -8.32 22.28
N ALA A 936 -26.30 -8.22 22.09
CA ALA A 936 -25.31 -9.05 22.78
C ALA A 936 -25.23 -8.79 24.29
N LEU A 937 -25.70 -7.63 24.75
CA LEU A 937 -25.87 -7.30 26.17
C LEU A 937 -27.31 -7.52 26.68
N GLY A 938 -28.18 -8.12 25.87
CA GLY A 938 -29.57 -8.43 26.24
C GLY A 938 -30.43 -7.20 26.55
N ALA A 939 -30.11 -6.05 25.94
CA ALA A 939 -30.88 -4.83 26.03
C ALA A 939 -31.96 -4.76 24.94
N GLU A 940 -33.04 -4.03 25.20
CA GLU A 940 -34.08 -3.74 24.21
C GLU A 940 -33.55 -2.73 23.17
N ASP A 941 -33.65 -3.06 21.88
CA ASP A 941 -33.31 -2.13 20.79
C ASP A 941 -34.45 -1.13 20.53
N LYS A 942 -34.58 -0.16 21.45
CA LYS A 942 -35.37 1.06 21.26
C LYS A 942 -34.41 2.22 21.03
N GLN A 943 -34.71 3.05 20.02
CA GLN A 943 -33.86 4.18 19.66
C GLN A 943 -33.69 5.15 20.83
N GLU A 944 -32.46 5.30 21.33
CA GLU A 944 -32.17 6.28 22.37
C GLU A 944 -32.19 7.71 21.80
N GLN A 945 -33.25 8.45 22.11
CA GLN A 945 -33.09 9.89 22.29
C GLN A 945 -32.38 10.12 23.63
N GLU A 946 -31.17 10.69 23.59
CA GLU A 946 -30.60 11.32 24.79
C GLU A 946 -31.51 12.49 25.17
N GLY A 947 -32.11 12.43 26.37
CA GLY A 947 -33.29 13.21 26.69
C GLY A 947 -33.04 14.49 27.46
N GLU A 948 -33.88 15.49 27.19
CA GLU A 948 -34.16 16.61 28.10
C GLU A 948 -35.59 17.13 27.84
N THR A 949 -36.48 16.97 28.84
CA THR A 949 -37.83 17.59 29.02
C THR A 949 -38.90 17.53 27.92
N GLU A 950 -40.17 17.57 28.35
CA GLU A 950 -41.38 17.36 27.53
C GLU A 950 -41.71 18.54 26.60
N SER A 951 -42.08 18.24 25.36
CA SER A 951 -43.31 18.76 24.71
C SER A 951 -43.61 17.98 23.42
N GLU A 952 -44.81 18.18 22.85
CA GLU A 952 -45.46 17.21 21.96
C GLU A 952 -44.89 17.09 20.54
N SER A 953 -45.27 16.01 19.87
CA SER A 953 -44.73 15.57 18.58
C SER A 953 -45.40 16.19 17.36
N ASN A 954 -44.66 16.27 16.25
CA ASN A 954 -45.08 15.61 15.01
C ASN A 954 -43.89 15.44 14.04
N ASN A 955 -43.66 14.22 13.57
CA ASN A 955 -42.90 13.93 12.34
C ASN A 955 -43.19 12.51 11.86
N VAL A 956 -43.20 12.29 10.55
CA VAL A 956 -43.61 11.04 9.90
C VAL A 956 -42.41 10.39 9.24
N ALA A 957 -41.96 9.25 9.77
CA ALA A 957 -40.93 8.42 9.15
C ALA A 957 -41.59 7.33 8.30
N SER A 958 -41.17 7.18 7.05
CA SER A 958 -41.58 6.08 6.18
C SER A 958 -40.72 4.84 6.46
N THR A 959 -41.31 3.82 7.07
CA THR A 959 -40.72 2.49 7.22
C THR A 959 -41.49 1.44 6.44
N SER A 960 -40.85 0.31 6.14
CA SER A 960 -41.41 -0.80 5.36
C SER A 960 -42.80 -1.22 5.83
N LEU A 961 -43.77 -1.26 4.91
CA LEU A 961 -45.21 -1.43 5.18
C LEU A 961 -45.61 -2.73 5.89
N ALA A 962 -44.78 -3.76 5.92
CA ALA A 962 -45.16 -5.08 6.42
C ALA A 962 -45.52 -5.09 7.92
N LEU A 963 -46.76 -5.47 8.24
CA LEU A 963 -47.25 -5.58 9.62
C LEU A 963 -46.49 -6.66 10.43
N THR A 964 -46.14 -6.36 11.66
CA THR A 964 -45.46 -7.29 12.59
C THR A 964 -46.42 -8.15 13.43
N GLY A 965 -47.68 -7.73 13.55
CA GLY A 965 -48.75 -8.44 14.22
C GLY A 965 -50.13 -8.04 13.72
N SER A 966 -51.18 -8.72 14.18
CA SER A 966 -52.56 -8.46 13.78
C SER A 966 -53.14 -7.19 14.43
N VAL A 967 -53.89 -6.42 13.65
CA VAL A 967 -54.49 -5.14 14.04
C VAL A 967 -56.02 -5.24 13.98
N GLY A 968 -56.72 -4.74 15.00
CA GLY A 968 -58.18 -4.69 15.05
C GLY A 968 -58.78 -5.17 16.38
N ARG A 969 -59.84 -5.99 16.31
CA ARG A 969 -60.60 -6.45 17.49
C ARG A 969 -59.74 -7.19 18.51
N TRP A 970 -59.54 -6.55 19.67
CA TRP A 970 -58.97 -7.19 20.87
C TRP A 970 -59.71 -8.50 21.25
N GLU A 971 -61.04 -8.50 21.12
CA GLU A 971 -61.93 -9.63 21.36
C GLU A 971 -61.70 -10.83 20.42
N LYS A 972 -60.93 -10.64 19.34
CA LYS A 972 -60.53 -11.67 18.38
C LYS A 972 -59.03 -11.99 18.43
N GLY A 973 -58.30 -11.47 19.42
CA GLY A 973 -56.88 -11.78 19.63
C GLY A 973 -55.87 -10.88 18.90
N ALA A 974 -56.31 -9.71 18.40
CA ALA A 974 -55.42 -8.72 17.78
C ALA A 974 -54.21 -8.39 18.67
N ARG A 975 -53.01 -8.34 18.07
CA ARG A 975 -51.77 -7.93 18.76
C ARG A 975 -51.71 -6.43 19.02
N ASN A 976 -52.23 -5.63 18.09
CA ASN A 976 -52.41 -4.18 18.25
C ASN A 976 -51.11 -3.45 18.68
N PHE A 977 -50.00 -3.78 18.01
CA PHE A 977 -48.74 -3.03 18.17
C PHE A 977 -48.89 -1.63 17.58
N GLN A 978 -48.33 -0.60 18.23
CA GLN A 978 -48.58 0.81 17.88
C GLN A 978 -48.13 1.19 16.46
N ALA A 979 -47.03 0.60 15.97
CA ALA A 979 -46.54 0.80 14.60
C ALA A 979 -47.50 0.18 13.57
N ASP A 980 -47.98 -1.04 13.82
CA ASP A 980 -48.94 -1.70 12.93
C ASP A 980 -50.30 -0.98 12.91
N ILE A 981 -50.75 -0.47 14.06
CA ILE A 981 -51.95 0.39 14.14
C ILE A 981 -51.75 1.65 13.31
N GLU A 982 -50.60 2.32 13.42
CA GLU A 982 -50.31 3.52 12.61
C GLU A 982 -50.33 3.22 11.11
N THR A 983 -49.65 2.15 10.67
CA THR A 983 -49.63 1.71 9.28
C THR A 983 -51.04 1.44 8.76
N VAL A 984 -51.86 0.69 9.51
CA VAL A 984 -53.26 0.42 9.14
C VAL A 984 -54.12 1.70 9.16
N GLN A 985 -53.96 2.58 10.15
CA GLN A 985 -54.69 3.86 10.20
C GLN A 985 -54.35 4.76 9.00
N ARG A 986 -53.07 4.86 8.62
CA ARG A 986 -52.63 5.63 7.45
C ARG A 986 -53.17 5.04 6.15
N LEU A 987 -53.01 3.73 5.93
CA LEU A 987 -53.51 3.06 4.73
C LEU A 987 -55.04 3.13 4.59
N LEU A 988 -55.79 3.02 5.69
CA LEU A 988 -57.24 3.19 5.66
C LEU A 988 -57.65 4.63 5.33
N GLN A 989 -56.96 5.63 5.87
CA GLN A 989 -57.21 7.04 5.54
C GLN A 989 -56.87 7.37 4.08
N THR A 990 -55.77 6.84 3.53
CA THR A 990 -55.44 7.02 2.11
C THR A 990 -56.37 6.21 1.19
N ALA A 991 -56.80 5.02 1.57
CA ALA A 991 -57.84 4.27 0.86
C ALA A 991 -59.20 5.00 0.86
N ALA A 992 -59.60 5.63 1.97
CA ALA A 992 -60.80 6.46 2.06
C ALA A 992 -60.81 7.59 1.01
N GLN A 993 -59.65 8.22 0.80
CA GLN A 993 -59.46 9.27 -0.21
C GLN A 993 -59.44 8.71 -1.63
N LYS A 994 -58.63 7.67 -1.90
CA LYS A 994 -58.46 7.06 -3.24
C LYS A 994 -59.76 6.42 -3.76
N LEU A 995 -60.51 5.75 -2.90
CA LEU A 995 -61.77 5.07 -3.22
C LEU A 995 -63.01 5.97 -3.06
N GLN A 996 -62.84 7.24 -2.69
CA GLN A 996 -63.92 8.21 -2.42
C GLN A 996 -64.97 7.69 -1.40
N ALA A 997 -64.49 6.93 -0.41
CA ALA A 997 -65.28 6.12 0.50
C ALA A 997 -65.03 6.58 1.96
N PRO A 998 -65.68 7.66 2.43
CA PRO A 998 -65.36 8.29 3.72
C PRO A 998 -65.62 7.40 4.95
N GLN A 999 -66.42 6.33 4.82
CA GLN A 999 -66.60 5.31 5.85
C GLN A 999 -65.33 4.50 6.15
N LEU A 1000 -64.31 4.57 5.29
CA LEU A 1000 -63.01 3.94 5.50
C LEU A 1000 -62.06 4.79 6.36
N ASP A 1001 -62.37 6.05 6.66
CA ASP A 1001 -61.47 6.90 7.47
C ASP A 1001 -61.54 6.49 8.96
N PRO A 1002 -60.40 6.11 9.60
CA PRO A 1002 -60.34 5.79 11.03
C PRO A 1002 -60.52 7.02 11.95
N LYS A 1003 -60.76 8.21 11.38
CA LYS A 1003 -60.94 9.52 12.04
C LYS A 1003 -59.70 9.98 12.80
N GLY A 1004 -58.53 9.63 12.29
CA GLY A 1004 -57.23 10.02 12.84
C GLY A 1004 -56.22 8.88 12.89
N VAL A 1005 -54.94 9.26 13.06
CA VAL A 1005 -53.80 8.36 13.23
C VAL A 1005 -53.28 8.51 14.66
N ASP A 1006 -54.01 7.98 15.63
CA ASP A 1006 -53.75 8.15 17.07
C ASP A 1006 -52.92 7.02 17.70
N ARG A 1007 -52.53 6.01 16.90
CA ARG A 1007 -51.79 4.80 17.28
C ARG A 1007 -52.52 3.89 18.29
N LYS A 1008 -53.84 4.02 18.45
CA LYS A 1008 -54.63 3.31 19.48
C LYS A 1008 -55.84 2.59 18.87
N ILE A 1009 -56.21 1.48 19.51
CA ILE A 1009 -57.48 0.78 19.26
C ILE A 1009 -58.18 0.55 20.61
N ALA A 1010 -59.40 1.07 20.74
CA ALA A 1010 -60.18 0.93 21.96
C ALA A 1010 -60.51 -0.55 22.26
N ARG A 1011 -60.46 -0.94 23.54
CA ARG A 1011 -60.71 -2.35 23.95
C ARG A 1011 -62.13 -2.84 23.67
N GLN A 1012 -63.11 -1.94 23.66
CA GLN A 1012 -64.47 -2.23 23.20
C GLN A 1012 -64.54 -1.90 21.71
N SER A 1013 -64.75 -2.92 20.86
CA SER A 1013 -64.78 -2.79 19.39
C SER A 1013 -65.70 -1.67 18.89
N ALA A 1014 -66.93 -1.60 19.42
CA ALA A 1014 -67.93 -0.58 19.12
C ALA A 1014 -67.55 0.88 19.49
N LYS A 1015 -66.38 1.11 20.10
CA LYS A 1015 -65.82 2.45 20.42
C LYS A 1015 -64.52 2.77 19.68
N SER A 1016 -64.05 1.91 18.78
CA SER A 1016 -62.86 2.17 17.96
C SER A 1016 -63.26 2.54 16.53
N ASN A 1017 -63.01 3.80 16.15
CA ASN A 1017 -63.18 4.24 14.75
C ASN A 1017 -62.30 3.41 13.80
N THR A 1018 -61.09 3.02 14.21
CA THR A 1018 -60.20 2.15 13.41
C THR A 1018 -60.78 0.75 13.18
N VAL A 1019 -61.42 0.13 14.18
CA VAL A 1019 -62.10 -1.16 13.99
C VAL A 1019 -63.30 -1.02 13.07
N ALA A 1020 -64.09 0.06 13.21
CA ALA A 1020 -65.19 0.35 12.29
C ALA A 1020 -64.69 0.59 10.84
N ALA A 1021 -63.55 1.27 10.66
CA ALA A 1021 -62.91 1.48 9.37
C ALA A 1021 -62.37 0.18 8.74
N ILE A 1022 -61.77 -0.73 9.54
CA ILE A 1022 -61.37 -2.07 9.08
C ILE A 1022 -62.60 -2.87 8.60
N GLU A 1023 -63.71 -2.80 9.32
CA GLU A 1023 -64.93 -3.54 8.97
C GLU A 1023 -65.64 -2.94 7.75
N ALA A 1024 -65.64 -1.61 7.62
CA ALA A 1024 -66.08 -0.91 6.42
C ALA A 1024 -65.20 -1.25 5.21
N PHE A 1025 -63.88 -1.38 5.39
CA PHE A 1025 -62.94 -1.80 4.35
C PHE A 1025 -63.19 -3.24 3.90
N GLN A 1026 -63.31 -4.18 4.84
CA GLN A 1026 -63.66 -5.57 4.54
C GLN A 1026 -64.99 -5.67 3.77
N SER A 1027 -66.01 -4.94 4.21
CA SER A 1027 -67.30 -4.87 3.51
C SER A 1027 -67.17 -4.29 2.10
N HIS A 1028 -66.34 -3.25 1.90
CA HIS A 1028 -66.16 -2.58 0.61
C HIS A 1028 -65.36 -3.44 -0.38
N SER A 1029 -64.35 -4.17 0.09
CA SER A 1029 -63.55 -5.11 -0.71
C SER A 1029 -64.19 -6.50 -0.90
N ASN A 1030 -65.41 -6.72 -0.41
CA ASN A 1030 -66.11 -8.01 -0.43
C ASN A 1030 -65.32 -9.16 0.26
N ILE A 1031 -64.66 -8.83 1.38
CA ILE A 1031 -63.87 -9.74 2.23
C ILE A 1031 -64.67 -10.06 3.51
N PRO A 1032 -64.59 -11.29 4.06
CA PRO A 1032 -65.29 -11.64 5.30
C PRO A 1032 -65.01 -10.67 6.46
N ILE A 1033 -66.05 -9.98 6.92
CA ILE A 1033 -65.96 -8.96 7.96
C ILE A 1033 -65.67 -9.63 9.31
N ASN A 1034 -64.43 -9.50 9.77
CA ASN A 1034 -63.95 -10.05 11.04
C ASN A 1034 -63.36 -8.99 11.99
N GLY A 1035 -63.15 -7.76 11.50
CA GLY A 1035 -62.55 -6.66 12.26
C GLY A 1035 -61.08 -6.87 12.59
N LEU A 1036 -60.35 -7.64 11.77
CA LEU A 1036 -58.93 -7.92 11.87
C LEU A 1036 -58.21 -7.74 10.52
N ILE A 1037 -57.03 -7.12 10.58
CA ILE A 1037 -56.02 -7.19 9.52
C ILE A 1037 -54.83 -7.95 10.09
N GLU A 1038 -54.52 -9.11 9.49
CA GLU A 1038 -53.38 -9.93 9.90
C GLU A 1038 -52.24 -9.83 8.86
N PRO A 1039 -50.96 -9.95 9.26
CA PRO A 1039 -49.84 -9.91 8.31
C PRO A 1039 -50.02 -10.90 7.16
N GLY A 1040 -50.03 -10.40 5.92
CA GLY A 1040 -50.22 -11.22 4.72
C GLY A 1040 -51.64 -11.73 4.45
N SER A 1041 -52.64 -11.36 5.26
CA SER A 1041 -54.05 -11.74 5.05
C SER A 1041 -54.64 -11.12 3.78
N GLN A 1042 -55.77 -11.66 3.30
CA GLN A 1042 -56.50 -11.10 2.15
C GLN A 1042 -56.91 -9.63 2.40
N THR A 1043 -57.31 -9.26 3.62
CA THR A 1043 -57.59 -7.86 4.00
C THR A 1043 -56.35 -6.98 3.88
N TRP A 1044 -55.18 -7.51 4.26
CA TRP A 1044 -53.92 -6.79 4.18
C TRP A 1044 -53.49 -6.54 2.72
N GLN A 1045 -53.54 -7.57 1.87
CA GLN A 1045 -53.20 -7.43 0.45
C GLN A 1045 -54.14 -6.46 -0.26
N ALA A 1046 -55.46 -6.61 -0.08
CA ALA A 1046 -56.43 -5.68 -0.66
C ALA A 1046 -56.24 -4.23 -0.18
N LEU A 1047 -55.77 -4.02 1.06
CA LEU A 1047 -55.47 -2.69 1.60
C LEU A 1047 -54.20 -2.08 0.99
N LEU A 1048 -53.20 -2.89 0.63
CA LEU A 1048 -52.05 -2.46 -0.16
C LEU A 1048 -52.44 -2.13 -1.60
N GLU A 1049 -53.19 -3.02 -2.27
CA GLU A 1049 -53.72 -2.82 -3.62
C GLU A 1049 -54.57 -1.53 -3.73
N ALA A 1050 -55.48 -1.30 -2.78
CA ALA A 1050 -56.28 -0.07 -2.69
C ALA A 1050 -55.44 1.21 -2.50
N ASN A 1051 -54.20 1.06 -2.01
CA ASN A 1051 -53.23 2.14 -1.88
C ASN A 1051 -52.20 2.20 -3.02
N GLY A 1052 -52.22 1.26 -3.98
CA GLY A 1052 -51.29 1.22 -5.10
C GLY A 1052 -49.90 0.65 -4.75
N GLU A 1053 -49.80 -0.09 -3.65
CA GLU A 1053 -48.60 -0.81 -3.22
C GLU A 1053 -48.73 -2.28 -3.69
N THR A 1054 -47.69 -2.83 -4.32
CA THR A 1054 -47.68 -4.20 -4.91
C THR A 1054 -46.40 -4.95 -4.61
#